data_AF-A0A2N7AWH8-F1
#
_entry.id   AF-A0A2N7AWH8-F1
#
_cell.length_a   1.000
_cell.length_b   1.000
_cell.length_c   1.000
_cell.angle_alpha   90.00
_cell.angle_beta   90.00
_cell.angle_gamma   90.00
#
_symmetry.space_group_name_H-M   'P 1'
#
loop_
_entity.id
_entity.type
_entity.pdbx_description
1 polymer ?
#
loop_
_entity_poly.entity_id
_entity_poly.type
_entity_poly.pdbx_seq_one_letter_code
_entity_poly.pdbx_strand_id
1 'polypeptide(L)'
;MKRSKKYYFIIIGVFLLSTFVNPFLGLTVNAADTNANLTRALSTAPQGIDLSNGRFKMPEKDANGVAYSPAVSSKVVSATNDLPNPERVVQITNGGIQAGGIWGDPDRNNYISTNKKQTISMWLNMSKVGGNPLGDGLAFVLQNDSRKTNAIATKADLSKINNGETLGVWGYDHYGSSADTKAVASNAIQNSWALEFDALSDNNTYSSSMDISKDALYGDSFLHTTPLPDKTVQQNATAKINGNDLLNGTGPANSFDIGLGKHIASGFPGNPDAYKSSKMSWYDTSNTQKILNTTYTLGLTNPKSAYYYTQNHTMPTSGLSELDVDSLFDDTANTGFANGDWRHLTITIDIPNNYIEYHYNDKSTDGKDISSDRQVIGHVTIPPDTFGNVTDNKLLYGFTGATGSEAMNGLVIFEQIPGFAETDVTTDFTDTSSGDSLKSSSDYAYSGDQLNLKYNLTYQDGNEAWTGVKSHIILPKNVTFTPDSDGNIGKVSVGGTSEKIPSSAITTDSDGNTVLEYALPSSMSTGDTSTASYSINGVAGSVTSDTTVSSTHSRFIGDNGIANVDSPVFTIKNPDLIFTPKTDIYTTINKGQGTKIEGTVSYADTSKTLQNKDMTIHASVNGNDYTLTPMTDTSTIQGQVIYSLTKEQLINSTNTVRIYIADSATGKIRSRTETFYISTKDGGLSISEYPKAASFKTVNTTRKDQVISRSGNWDLSVLDSRGSGNNWKLMANSTQLQSGSTDFNGSLIFKTGNNSYSLTGNDVQIATGQTISNDPVTTDIDSTWTGDSGVLLKSSGTNQAGTYDGTINWTLYDSI
;
A
#
# COMPACT_ATOMS: atom_id res chain seq x y z
N MET A 1 81.48 4.51 28.59
CA MET A 1 81.31 3.17 29.21
C MET A 1 80.46 3.32 30.46
N LYS A 2 79.23 2.80 30.52
CA LYS A 2 78.52 2.63 31.80
C LYS A 2 77.21 1.86 31.66
N ARG A 3 77.16 0.71 32.34
CA ARG A 3 75.97 0.24 33.07
C ARG A 3 75.79 1.15 34.29
N SER A 4 74.55 1.49 34.68
CA SER A 4 74.01 1.41 36.06
C SER A 4 72.65 2.10 36.18
N LYS A 5 71.60 1.37 36.58
CA LYS A 5 70.90 1.44 37.89
C LYS A 5 69.74 2.46 37.97
N LYS A 6 68.56 1.94 38.34
CA LYS A 6 67.40 2.67 38.86
C LYS A 6 67.73 3.36 40.19
N TYR A 7 67.15 4.54 40.45
CA TYR A 7 66.59 4.95 41.75
C TYR A 7 65.52 6.05 41.57
N TYR A 8 64.49 5.97 42.42
CA TYR A 8 63.33 6.85 42.56
C TYR A 8 63.69 8.21 43.17
N PHE A 9 62.95 9.26 42.83
CA PHE A 9 62.62 10.35 43.77
C PHE A 9 61.18 10.83 43.54
N ILE A 10 60.41 10.78 44.64
CA ILE A 10 59.09 11.39 44.83
C ILE A 10 59.29 12.87 45.14
N ILE A 11 58.55 13.76 44.48
CA ILE A 11 58.22 15.08 45.04
C ILE A 11 56.73 15.35 44.87
N ILE A 12 56.12 15.65 46.02
CA ILE A 12 54.74 16.02 46.30
C ILE A 12 54.57 17.53 46.07
N GLY A 13 53.38 17.94 45.61
CA GLY A 13 52.86 19.32 45.63
C GLY A 13 52.56 19.84 44.23
N VAL A 14 51.43 20.49 43.91
CA VAL A 14 50.43 21.20 44.70
C VAL A 14 49.14 21.20 43.88
N PHE A 15 47.99 21.01 44.53
CA PHE A 15 46.67 21.28 43.96
C PHE A 15 46.51 22.79 43.75
N LEU A 16 46.32 23.23 42.50
CA LEU A 16 45.78 24.55 42.21
C LEU A 16 44.77 24.44 41.08
N LEU A 17 43.52 24.56 41.50
CA LEU A 17 42.32 24.68 40.72
C LEU A 17 42.36 26.03 39.96
N SER A 18 42.32 26.00 38.64
CA SER A 18 41.83 27.15 37.85
C SER A 18 41.14 26.67 36.58
N THR A 19 39.81 26.70 36.65
CA THR A 19 38.88 26.74 35.54
C THR A 19 39.11 28.00 34.69
N PHE A 20 39.27 27.85 33.38
CA PHE A 20 38.68 28.70 32.34
C PHE A 20 38.83 27.96 31.00
N VAL A 21 37.78 27.24 30.60
CA VAL A 21 37.65 26.70 29.24
C VAL A 21 36.85 27.73 28.46
N ASN A 22 37.50 28.44 27.54
CA ASN A 22 36.81 29.20 26.51
C ASN A 22 36.06 28.19 25.61
N PRO A 23 34.73 28.30 25.42
CA PRO A 23 34.10 27.62 24.33
C PRO A 23 34.52 28.34 23.05
N PHE A 24 35.44 27.74 22.29
CA PHE A 24 35.52 28.03 20.87
C PHE A 24 34.17 27.62 20.28
N LEU A 25 33.31 28.60 20.02
CA LEU A 25 32.21 28.47 19.08
C LEU A 25 32.84 28.24 17.72
N GLY A 26 33.11 26.97 17.40
CA GLY A 26 33.41 26.54 16.05
C GLY A 26 32.17 26.77 15.21
N LEU A 27 32.13 27.90 14.51
CA LEU A 27 31.18 28.14 13.46
C LEU A 27 31.63 27.28 12.27
N THR A 28 31.10 26.06 12.19
CA THR A 28 31.21 25.26 10.98
C THR A 28 30.33 25.92 9.93
N VAL A 29 30.93 26.76 9.08
CA VAL A 29 30.28 27.15 7.83
C VAL A 29 30.35 25.92 6.93
N ASN A 30 29.28 25.11 6.93
CA ASN A 30 29.06 24.21 5.81
C ASN A 30 29.01 25.09 4.56
N ALA A 31 29.79 24.78 3.53
CA ALA A 31 29.56 25.34 2.21
C ALA A 31 28.06 25.17 1.91
N ALA A 32 27.39 26.23 1.45
CA ALA A 32 26.01 26.10 1.01
C ALA A 32 25.96 24.92 0.04
N ASP A 33 25.08 23.95 0.31
CA ASP A 33 24.81 22.86 -0.62
C ASP A 33 24.44 23.52 -1.95
N THR A 34 25.36 23.46 -2.92
CA THR A 34 25.20 24.13 -4.21
C THR A 34 24.02 23.56 -4.99
N ASN A 35 23.45 22.44 -4.53
CA ASN A 35 22.27 21.83 -5.12
C ASN A 35 21.28 21.24 -4.07
N ALA A 36 20.90 22.04 -3.07
CA ALA A 36 19.92 21.65 -2.05
C ALA A 36 18.58 21.16 -2.64
N ASN A 37 18.17 21.67 -3.81
CA ASN A 37 16.94 21.23 -4.48
C ASN A 37 17.05 19.79 -5.02
N LEU A 38 18.22 19.38 -5.52
CA LEU A 38 18.46 17.98 -5.89
C LEU A 38 18.38 17.08 -4.67
N THR A 39 19.04 17.48 -3.56
CA THR A 39 18.97 16.73 -2.30
C THR A 39 17.53 16.56 -1.82
N ARG A 40 16.71 17.62 -1.89
CA ARG A 40 15.28 17.59 -1.58
C ARG A 40 14.51 16.67 -2.53
N ALA A 41 14.72 16.79 -3.83
CA ALA A 41 14.01 15.98 -4.82
C ALA A 41 14.28 14.48 -4.64
N LEU A 42 15.51 14.09 -4.29
CA LEU A 42 15.87 12.69 -4.01
C LEU A 42 15.26 12.17 -2.70
N SER A 43 15.08 13.03 -1.69
CA SER A 43 14.44 12.62 -0.43
C SER A 43 12.92 12.62 -0.50
N THR A 44 12.31 13.40 -1.41
CA THR A 44 10.86 13.42 -1.65
C THR A 44 10.44 12.61 -2.88
N ALA A 45 11.36 11.87 -3.50
CA ALA A 45 11.11 11.05 -4.69
C ALA A 45 9.95 10.06 -4.47
N PRO A 46 8.85 10.15 -5.26
CA PRO A 46 7.74 9.21 -5.23
C PRO A 46 8.18 7.77 -5.51
N GLN A 47 7.25 6.82 -5.33
CA GLN A 47 7.49 5.43 -5.68
C GLN A 47 7.70 5.28 -7.19
N GLY A 48 8.63 4.42 -7.58
CA GLY A 48 8.91 4.07 -8.97
C GLY A 48 9.43 2.64 -9.09
N ILE A 49 9.61 2.18 -10.33
CA ILE A 49 10.18 0.86 -10.63
C ILE A 49 11.70 0.84 -10.44
N ASP A 50 12.27 -0.37 -10.37
CA ASP A 50 13.71 -0.54 -10.27
C ASP A 50 14.40 -0.39 -11.65
N LEU A 51 15.33 0.57 -11.73
CA LEU A 51 16.12 0.86 -12.92
C LEU A 51 17.55 0.30 -12.85
N SER A 52 17.94 -0.34 -11.75
CA SER A 52 19.28 -0.93 -11.54
C SER A 52 19.64 -1.98 -12.60
N ASN A 53 18.61 -2.60 -13.18
CA ASN A 53 18.75 -3.63 -14.19
C ASN A 53 19.26 -3.10 -15.53
N GLY A 54 19.24 -1.80 -15.84
CA GLY A 54 19.70 -1.27 -17.13
C GLY A 54 18.65 -1.34 -18.25
N ARG A 55 17.37 -1.08 -17.93
CA ARG A 55 16.24 -0.98 -18.89
C ARG A 55 16.32 0.19 -19.87
N PHE A 56 17.26 1.09 -19.68
CA PHE A 56 17.43 2.29 -20.48
C PHE A 56 18.88 2.49 -20.90
N LYS A 57 19.07 3.17 -22.03
CA LYS A 57 20.36 3.57 -22.59
C LYS A 57 20.42 5.09 -22.74
N MET A 58 21.62 5.64 -22.60
CA MET A 58 21.89 7.06 -22.80
C MET A 58 22.60 7.26 -24.15
N PRO A 59 22.46 8.43 -24.81
CA PRO A 59 23.23 8.75 -25.99
C PRO A 59 24.73 8.79 -25.70
N GLU A 60 25.50 7.97 -26.42
CA GLU A 60 26.95 7.88 -26.20
C GLU A 60 27.75 8.44 -27.38
N LYS A 61 27.25 8.27 -28.60
CA LYS A 61 28.03 8.49 -29.83
C LYS A 61 27.27 9.29 -30.87
N ASP A 62 28.02 10.05 -31.66
CA ASP A 62 27.52 10.77 -32.83
C ASP A 62 27.23 9.83 -34.02
N ALA A 63 26.77 10.42 -35.14
CA ALA A 63 26.46 9.69 -36.36
C ALA A 63 27.68 8.97 -36.99
N ASN A 64 28.90 9.34 -36.61
CA ASN A 64 30.16 8.72 -37.06
C ASN A 64 30.69 7.67 -36.08
N GLY A 65 29.98 7.41 -34.98
CA GLY A 65 30.41 6.48 -33.93
C GLY A 65 31.45 7.06 -32.96
N VAL A 66 31.68 8.38 -32.99
CA VAL A 66 32.60 9.08 -32.08
C VAL A 66 31.85 9.44 -30.80
N ALA A 67 32.47 9.24 -29.64
CA ALA A 67 31.85 9.60 -28.37
C ALA A 67 31.55 11.11 -28.30
N TYR A 68 30.36 11.46 -27.82
CA TYR A 68 30.00 12.86 -27.63
C TYR A 68 30.93 13.56 -26.65
N SER A 69 31.31 14.80 -26.97
CA SER A 69 32.16 15.65 -26.13
C SER A 69 31.61 17.08 -26.06
N PRO A 70 31.14 17.55 -24.90
CA PRO A 70 31.00 16.79 -23.64
C PRO A 70 30.01 15.61 -23.76
N ALA A 71 30.17 14.60 -22.90
CA ALA A 71 29.22 13.50 -22.80
C ALA A 71 27.88 13.99 -22.24
N VAL A 72 26.81 13.23 -22.48
CA VAL A 72 25.51 13.52 -21.88
C VAL A 72 25.56 13.49 -20.35
N SER A 73 24.75 14.32 -19.70
CA SER A 73 24.67 14.42 -18.24
C SER A 73 23.80 13.36 -17.57
N SER A 74 23.02 12.63 -18.36
CA SER A 74 21.97 11.74 -17.88
C SER A 74 22.51 10.47 -17.21
N LYS A 75 21.94 10.09 -16.06
CA LYS A 75 22.29 8.88 -15.30
C LYS A 75 21.14 8.41 -14.40
N VAL A 76 21.16 7.14 -14.01
CA VAL A 76 20.32 6.64 -12.91
C VAL A 76 20.98 6.97 -11.58
N VAL A 77 20.20 7.46 -10.62
CA VAL A 77 20.63 7.78 -9.26
C VAL A 77 19.65 7.22 -8.24
N SER A 78 20.12 7.04 -7.01
CA SER A 78 19.29 6.55 -5.92
C SER A 78 18.48 7.68 -5.27
N ALA A 79 17.19 7.43 -5.05
CA ALA A 79 16.42 8.17 -4.06
C ALA A 79 16.98 7.92 -2.65
N THR A 80 16.74 8.86 -1.74
CA THR A 80 17.31 8.84 -0.37
C THR A 80 16.27 8.62 0.72
N ASN A 81 15.02 8.37 0.36
CA ASN A 81 13.97 7.93 1.29
C ASN A 81 13.85 6.41 1.34
N ASP A 82 13.05 5.92 2.30
CA ASP A 82 12.91 4.50 2.60
C ASP A 82 11.93 3.74 1.69
N LEU A 83 11.45 4.37 0.61
CA LEU A 83 10.57 3.70 -0.34
C LEU A 83 11.34 2.60 -1.12
N PRO A 84 10.68 1.47 -1.45
CA PRO A 84 11.25 0.43 -2.29
C PRO A 84 11.87 0.95 -3.60
N ASN A 85 12.80 0.16 -4.14
CA ASN A 85 13.54 0.47 -5.38
C ASN A 85 14.30 1.80 -5.26
N PRO A 86 15.42 1.86 -4.52
CA PRO A 86 16.15 3.12 -4.35
C PRO A 86 16.70 3.64 -5.68
N GLU A 87 17.22 2.78 -6.57
CA GLU A 87 17.71 3.14 -7.91
C GLU A 87 16.57 3.31 -8.92
N ARG A 88 15.73 4.35 -8.71
CA ARG A 88 14.53 4.62 -9.52
C ARG A 88 14.49 6.00 -10.18
N VAL A 89 15.43 6.89 -9.85
CA VAL A 89 15.45 8.25 -10.35
C VAL A 89 16.40 8.35 -11.53
N VAL A 90 15.90 8.82 -12.66
CA VAL A 90 16.72 9.25 -13.78
C VAL A 90 17.00 10.73 -13.64
N GLN A 91 18.27 11.07 -13.43
CA GLN A 91 18.74 12.45 -13.51
C GLN A 91 19.11 12.74 -14.96
N ILE A 92 18.38 13.62 -15.65
CA ILE A 92 18.67 14.06 -17.02
C ILE A 92 19.71 15.19 -17.01
N THR A 93 19.49 16.21 -16.18
CA THR A 93 20.37 17.37 -15.98
C THR A 93 20.48 17.70 -14.48
N ASN A 94 21.54 18.40 -14.07
CA ASN A 94 21.79 18.86 -12.69
C ASN A 94 22.65 20.15 -12.55
N GLY A 95 22.64 21.02 -13.55
CA GLY A 95 23.65 22.06 -13.76
C GLY A 95 23.49 22.81 -15.09
N GLY A 96 24.41 23.72 -15.40
CA GLY A 96 24.43 24.51 -16.64
C GLY A 96 25.34 23.92 -17.73
N ILE A 97 25.12 24.34 -18.98
CA ILE A 97 25.90 23.99 -20.18
C ILE A 97 26.01 22.47 -20.36
N GLN A 98 24.87 21.79 -20.39
CA GLN A 98 24.81 20.34 -20.59
C GLN A 98 23.56 19.94 -21.38
N ALA A 99 23.55 18.69 -21.85
CA ALA A 99 22.33 18.03 -22.26
C ALA A 99 22.35 16.56 -21.84
N GLY A 100 21.16 16.01 -21.63
CA GLY A 100 20.94 14.64 -21.23
C GLY A 100 19.92 13.96 -22.13
N GLY A 101 20.00 12.63 -22.19
CA GLY A 101 19.04 11.83 -22.93
C GLY A 101 18.95 10.42 -22.35
N ILE A 102 17.76 9.86 -22.30
CA ILE A 102 17.54 8.47 -21.90
C ILE A 102 16.52 7.85 -22.84
N TRP A 103 16.77 6.63 -23.29
CA TRP A 103 15.94 5.89 -24.24
C TRP A 103 15.68 4.48 -23.73
N GLY A 104 14.49 3.94 -23.98
CA GLY A 104 14.23 2.53 -23.73
C GLY A 104 15.29 1.65 -24.42
N ASP A 105 15.80 0.64 -23.71
CA ASP A 105 16.75 -0.31 -24.28
C ASP A 105 16.03 -1.33 -25.19
N PRO A 106 16.24 -1.27 -26.54
CA PRO A 106 15.62 -2.22 -27.45
C PRO A 106 16.09 -3.67 -27.25
N ASP A 107 17.30 -3.89 -26.70
CA ASP A 107 17.82 -5.23 -26.41
C ASP A 107 17.05 -5.91 -25.27
N ARG A 108 16.31 -5.11 -24.49
CA ARG A 108 15.44 -5.56 -23.40
C ARG A 108 13.96 -5.41 -23.74
N ASN A 109 13.63 -5.25 -25.02
CA ASN A 109 12.26 -5.05 -25.47
C ASN A 109 11.56 -3.83 -24.81
N ASN A 110 12.32 -2.78 -24.48
CA ASN A 110 11.75 -1.52 -23.99
C ASN A 110 11.38 -0.59 -25.15
N TYR A 111 10.12 -0.60 -25.57
CA TYR A 111 9.61 0.19 -26.70
C TYR A 111 8.09 0.42 -26.61
N ILE A 112 7.60 1.40 -27.36
CA ILE A 112 6.17 1.54 -27.67
C ILE A 112 5.83 0.71 -28.90
N SER A 113 4.83 -0.16 -28.78
CA SER A 113 4.24 -0.88 -29.90
C SER A 113 3.33 0.05 -30.68
N THR A 114 3.50 0.07 -32.00
CA THR A 114 2.63 0.84 -32.91
C THR A 114 1.29 0.15 -33.20
N ASN A 115 1.11 -1.09 -32.74
CA ASN A 115 -0.07 -1.91 -33.05
C ASN A 115 -1.15 -1.91 -31.97
N LYS A 116 -0.90 -1.27 -30.81
CA LYS A 116 -1.84 -1.26 -29.70
C LYS A 116 -1.82 0.07 -28.96
N LYS A 117 -2.93 0.38 -28.29
CA LYS A 117 -3.01 1.47 -27.31
C LYS A 117 -2.19 1.10 -26.07
N GLN A 118 -1.39 2.04 -25.58
CA GLN A 118 -0.57 1.86 -24.39
C GLN A 118 -0.57 3.14 -23.54
N THR A 119 -0.33 2.99 -22.24
CA THR A 119 -0.22 4.11 -21.29
C THR A 119 1.14 4.07 -20.61
N ILE A 120 1.76 5.23 -20.43
CA ILE A 120 2.98 5.42 -19.65
C ILE A 120 2.67 6.34 -18.48
N SER A 121 3.20 6.01 -17.30
CA SER A 121 3.01 6.74 -16.05
C SER A 121 4.38 7.08 -15.45
N MET A 122 4.61 8.36 -15.13
CA MET A 122 5.90 8.85 -14.66
C MET A 122 5.78 10.09 -13.77
N TRP A 123 6.83 10.38 -13.01
CA TRP A 123 6.99 11.59 -12.22
C TRP A 123 8.10 12.47 -12.78
N LEU A 124 7.87 13.77 -12.86
CA LEU A 124 8.85 14.77 -13.27
C LEU A 124 9.19 15.69 -12.09
N ASN A 125 10.46 16.06 -11.97
CA ASN A 125 10.92 17.11 -11.05
C ASN A 125 11.87 18.03 -11.80
N MET A 126 11.54 19.32 -11.82
CA MET A 126 12.35 20.37 -12.41
C MET A 126 12.64 21.40 -11.34
N SER A 127 13.91 21.74 -11.11
CA SER A 127 14.28 22.70 -10.07
C SER A 127 15.56 23.47 -10.37
N LYS A 128 15.67 24.66 -9.78
CA LYS A 128 16.85 25.51 -9.87
C LYS A 128 18.08 24.88 -9.20
N VAL A 129 19.27 25.07 -9.79
CA VAL A 129 20.55 24.65 -9.22
C VAL A 129 21.25 25.85 -8.56
N GLY A 130 21.26 25.87 -7.23
CA GLY A 130 21.91 26.93 -6.46
C GLY A 130 21.35 28.34 -6.78
N GLY A 131 22.24 29.32 -6.97
CA GLY A 131 21.86 30.69 -7.30
C GLY A 131 21.57 30.96 -8.79
N ASN A 132 21.84 30.00 -9.67
CA ASN A 132 21.82 30.19 -11.13
C ASN A 132 20.41 30.49 -11.67
N PRO A 133 20.26 31.22 -12.80
CA PRO A 133 18.99 31.30 -13.51
C PRO A 133 18.43 29.89 -13.84
N LEU A 134 17.12 29.75 -13.81
CA LEU A 134 16.43 28.49 -14.11
C LEU A 134 16.31 28.34 -15.63
N GLY A 135 16.64 27.16 -16.14
CA GLY A 135 16.47 26.82 -17.55
C GLY A 135 17.25 25.55 -17.95
N ASP A 136 16.94 24.93 -19.08
CA ASP A 136 15.89 25.37 -20.03
C ASP A 136 14.65 24.50 -19.87
N GLY A 137 14.79 23.18 -19.89
CA GLY A 137 13.61 22.32 -19.78
C GLY A 137 13.88 20.83 -19.99
N LEU A 138 12.77 20.08 -20.10
CA LEU A 138 12.74 18.65 -20.40
C LEU A 138 11.77 18.38 -21.56
N ALA A 139 11.98 17.29 -22.28
CA ALA A 139 11.02 16.80 -23.26
C ALA A 139 10.84 15.29 -23.17
N PHE A 140 9.59 14.83 -23.15
CA PHE A 140 9.26 13.44 -23.46
C PHE A 140 9.24 13.27 -24.98
N VAL A 141 9.81 12.18 -25.49
CA VAL A 141 9.97 11.99 -26.94
C VAL A 141 9.57 10.57 -27.35
N LEU A 142 8.80 10.47 -28.44
CA LEU A 142 8.63 9.25 -29.24
C LEU A 142 9.41 9.40 -30.54
N GLN A 143 10.22 8.41 -30.93
CA GLN A 143 11.07 8.53 -32.11
C GLN A 143 11.36 7.22 -32.84
N ASN A 144 11.59 7.38 -34.15
CA ASN A 144 12.19 6.40 -35.04
C ASN A 144 13.37 7.02 -35.82
N ASP A 145 14.24 7.72 -35.09
CA ASP A 145 15.49 8.30 -35.59
C ASP A 145 16.49 7.18 -35.94
N SER A 146 17.19 7.35 -37.06
CA SER A 146 18.25 6.43 -37.50
C SER A 146 19.38 6.25 -36.48
N ARG A 147 19.60 7.22 -35.59
CA ARG A 147 20.60 7.19 -34.51
C ARG A 147 20.17 6.29 -33.34
N LYS A 148 18.92 5.82 -33.31
CA LYS A 148 18.37 4.91 -32.28
C LYS A 148 18.57 5.49 -30.87
N THR A 149 19.21 4.75 -29.95
CA THR A 149 19.47 5.22 -28.57
C THR A 149 20.53 6.31 -28.49
N ASN A 150 21.16 6.71 -29.60
CA ASN A 150 22.07 7.85 -29.67
C ASN A 150 21.40 9.15 -30.16
N ALA A 151 20.08 9.13 -30.38
CA ALA A 151 19.34 10.30 -30.79
C ALA A 151 19.37 11.38 -29.70
N ILE A 152 19.76 12.59 -30.09
CA ILE A 152 19.73 13.83 -29.29
C ILE A 152 19.88 15.00 -30.28
N ALA A 153 19.42 16.21 -29.93
CA ALA A 153 19.66 17.40 -30.73
C ALA A 153 21.17 17.67 -30.85
N THR A 154 21.62 17.99 -32.07
CA THR A 154 23.04 18.22 -32.38
C THR A 154 23.26 19.58 -33.04
N LYS A 155 24.52 19.94 -33.24
CA LYS A 155 24.93 21.01 -34.15
C LYS A 155 24.78 20.56 -35.61
N ALA A 156 24.92 21.51 -36.54
CA ALA A 156 24.75 21.28 -37.98
C ALA A 156 25.68 20.21 -38.59
N ASP A 157 26.84 19.97 -37.99
CA ASP A 157 27.78 18.93 -38.42
C ASP A 157 27.49 17.55 -37.79
N LEU A 158 26.42 17.44 -37.00
CA LEU A 158 25.99 16.26 -36.24
C LEU A 158 27.04 15.70 -35.25
N SER A 159 28.16 16.39 -35.04
CA SER A 159 29.31 15.88 -34.25
C SER A 159 29.27 16.27 -32.78
N LYS A 160 28.43 17.26 -32.43
CA LYS A 160 28.33 17.82 -31.07
C LYS A 160 26.88 17.95 -30.65
N ILE A 161 26.65 17.61 -29.39
CA ILE A 161 25.38 17.81 -28.71
C ILE A 161 25.05 19.30 -28.65
N ASN A 162 23.79 19.62 -28.85
CA ASN A 162 23.26 20.96 -28.62
C ASN A 162 22.74 21.11 -27.20
N ASN A 163 22.83 22.32 -26.67
CA ASN A 163 22.34 22.66 -25.34
C ASN A 163 21.37 23.84 -25.44
N GLY A 164 20.95 24.43 -24.32
CA GLY A 164 20.03 25.57 -24.37
C GLY A 164 18.57 25.17 -24.62
N GLU A 165 17.82 26.15 -25.14
CA GLU A 165 16.43 26.10 -25.65
C GLU A 165 16.13 24.96 -26.67
N THR A 166 17.11 24.17 -27.10
CA THR A 166 16.84 22.95 -27.87
C THR A 166 16.17 21.85 -27.06
N LEU A 167 16.27 21.91 -25.72
CA LEU A 167 15.80 20.88 -24.78
C LEU A 167 16.35 19.46 -25.08
N GLY A 168 17.44 19.39 -25.85
CA GLY A 168 18.01 18.14 -26.35
C GLY A 168 17.18 17.44 -27.43
N VAL A 169 16.12 18.08 -27.96
CA VAL A 169 15.21 17.48 -28.95
C VAL A 169 15.03 18.32 -30.21
N TRP A 170 14.92 19.64 -30.08
CA TRP A 170 14.66 20.56 -31.18
C TRP A 170 15.92 20.92 -31.97
N GLY A 171 15.72 21.33 -33.22
CA GLY A 171 16.78 21.77 -34.11
C GLY A 171 17.41 23.08 -33.65
N TYR A 172 18.50 23.50 -34.29
CA TYR A 172 19.19 24.74 -33.93
C TYR A 172 19.89 25.36 -35.14
N ASP A 173 19.79 26.68 -35.29
CA ASP A 173 20.60 27.45 -36.23
C ASP A 173 21.76 28.13 -35.49
N HIS A 174 23.00 27.75 -35.82
CA HIS A 174 24.19 28.34 -35.20
C HIS A 174 24.64 29.65 -35.85
N TYR A 175 24.16 29.95 -37.07
CA TYR A 175 24.74 30.99 -37.91
C TYR A 175 23.79 32.15 -38.17
N GLY A 176 22.48 32.00 -37.90
CA GLY A 176 21.47 33.06 -38.05
C GLY A 176 21.46 33.71 -39.44
N SER A 177 22.01 33.04 -40.44
CA SER A 177 22.34 33.61 -41.76
C SER A 177 21.39 33.14 -42.86
N SER A 178 20.51 32.20 -42.54
CA SER A 178 19.55 31.60 -43.46
C SER A 178 18.16 31.54 -42.83
N ALA A 179 17.12 31.54 -43.66
CA ALA A 179 15.73 31.31 -43.26
C ALA A 179 15.31 29.83 -43.40
N ASP A 180 16.28 28.94 -43.63
CA ASP A 180 16.03 27.55 -44.01
C ASP A 180 15.66 26.68 -42.80
N THR A 181 14.36 26.56 -42.56
CA THR A 181 13.79 25.72 -41.51
C THR A 181 14.14 24.23 -41.67
N LYS A 182 14.50 23.77 -42.88
CA LYS A 182 14.95 22.38 -43.10
C LYS A 182 16.31 22.13 -42.48
N ALA A 183 17.21 23.11 -42.58
CA ALA A 183 18.55 23.02 -41.98
C ALA A 183 18.49 23.05 -40.44
N VAL A 184 17.50 23.71 -39.87
CA VAL A 184 17.22 23.67 -38.42
C VAL A 184 16.70 22.29 -38.05
N ALA A 185 15.62 21.85 -38.70
CA ALA A 185 14.96 20.58 -38.44
C ALA A 185 15.90 19.37 -38.60
N SER A 186 16.86 19.41 -39.53
CA SER A 186 17.80 18.29 -39.74
C SER A 186 18.71 18.00 -38.54
N ASN A 187 18.84 18.95 -37.62
CA ASN A 187 19.68 18.83 -36.43
C ASN A 187 18.89 18.42 -35.17
N ALA A 188 17.57 18.34 -35.29
CA ALA A 188 16.65 17.85 -34.27
C ALA A 188 16.68 16.30 -34.18
N ILE A 189 15.86 15.73 -33.30
CA ILE A 189 15.54 14.30 -33.36
C ILE A 189 14.57 14.06 -34.53
N GLN A 190 14.97 13.21 -35.47
CA GLN A 190 14.22 12.93 -36.68
C GLN A 190 13.09 11.92 -36.43
N ASN A 191 12.07 11.93 -37.28
CA ASN A 191 10.93 11.01 -37.23
C ASN A 191 10.33 10.89 -35.81
N SER A 192 9.96 12.04 -35.24
CA SER A 192 9.67 12.15 -33.82
C SER A 192 8.48 13.03 -33.50
N TRP A 193 7.91 12.77 -32.34
CA TRP A 193 6.99 13.65 -31.64
C TRP A 193 7.55 13.93 -30.24
N ALA A 194 7.44 15.16 -29.78
CA ALA A 194 7.92 15.58 -28.47
C ALA A 194 6.86 16.36 -27.70
N LEU A 195 6.80 16.15 -26.39
CA LEU A 195 6.06 16.96 -25.41
C LEU A 195 7.10 17.64 -24.52
N GLU A 196 7.19 18.96 -24.61
CA GLU A 196 8.16 19.77 -23.88
C GLU A 196 7.56 20.37 -22.61
N PHE A 197 8.46 20.60 -21.66
CA PHE A 197 8.24 21.29 -20.40
C PHE A 197 9.32 22.36 -20.33
N ASP A 198 8.99 23.55 -20.84
CA ASP A 198 9.93 24.67 -20.93
C ASP A 198 9.85 25.55 -19.68
N ALA A 199 10.92 25.54 -18.90
CA ALA A 199 11.04 26.25 -17.64
C ALA A 199 11.77 27.60 -17.76
N LEU A 200 12.21 27.99 -18.96
CA LEU A 200 12.82 29.27 -19.21
C LEU A 200 11.73 30.34 -19.38
N SER A 201 11.79 31.39 -18.57
CA SER A 201 10.93 32.57 -18.76
C SER A 201 11.67 33.58 -19.63
N ASP A 202 11.44 33.55 -20.94
CA ASP A 202 12.04 34.51 -21.87
C ASP A 202 11.32 35.87 -21.78
N ASN A 203 11.63 36.62 -20.71
CA ASN A 203 11.17 38.01 -20.54
C ASN A 203 11.88 39.00 -21.48
N ASN A 204 12.54 38.54 -22.55
CA ASN A 204 13.01 39.42 -23.60
C ASN A 204 11.81 39.88 -24.43
N THR A 205 11.14 40.94 -23.95
CA THR A 205 10.42 41.86 -24.82
C THR A 205 11.40 42.44 -25.84
N TYR A 206 11.64 41.73 -26.94
CA TYR A 206 11.96 42.40 -28.19
C TYR A 206 10.68 43.11 -28.60
N SER A 207 10.50 44.32 -28.06
CA SER A 207 9.38 45.17 -28.43
C SER A 207 9.33 45.24 -29.96
N SER A 208 8.21 44.84 -30.53
CA SER A 208 7.82 45.02 -31.93
C SER A 208 7.75 46.49 -32.37
N SER A 209 8.31 47.44 -31.60
CA SER A 209 8.55 48.82 -31.99
C SER A 209 9.78 48.97 -32.88
N MET A 210 9.82 48.22 -33.98
CA MET A 210 10.60 48.59 -35.15
C MET A 210 9.69 48.89 -36.34
N ASP A 211 8.58 49.57 -36.08
CA ASP A 211 8.04 50.50 -37.06
C ASP A 211 8.66 51.87 -36.73
N ILE A 212 9.86 52.13 -37.27
CA ILE A 212 10.28 53.52 -37.41
C ILE A 212 9.25 54.12 -38.34
N SER A 213 8.30 54.85 -37.78
CA SER A 213 7.29 55.57 -38.56
C SER A 213 8.02 56.27 -39.70
N LYS A 214 7.58 55.94 -40.92
CA LYS A 214 8.07 56.51 -42.18
C LYS A 214 7.93 58.04 -42.21
N ASP A 215 7.26 58.62 -41.21
CA ASP A 215 7.03 60.05 -40.99
C ASP A 215 8.21 60.79 -40.33
N ALA A 216 9.21 60.11 -39.77
CA ALA A 216 10.35 60.80 -39.14
C ALA A 216 11.44 61.27 -40.13
N LEU A 217 11.22 61.15 -41.44
CA LEU A 217 12.26 61.32 -42.46
C LEU A 217 11.85 62.18 -43.67
N TYR A 218 10.91 63.13 -43.54
CA TYR A 218 10.80 64.28 -44.45
C TYR A 218 10.37 65.52 -43.66
N GLY A 219 11.23 66.53 -43.61
CA GLY A 219 11.11 67.67 -42.71
C GLY A 219 10.04 68.71 -43.09
N ASP A 220 9.77 69.64 -42.18
CA ASP A 220 9.94 71.09 -42.41
C ASP A 220 9.69 71.87 -41.10
N SER A 221 10.37 73.01 -41.02
CA SER A 221 10.22 74.16 -40.12
C SER A 221 8.79 74.47 -39.64
N PHE A 222 8.59 74.66 -38.32
CA PHE A 222 7.90 75.87 -37.81
C PHE A 222 8.08 76.08 -36.30
N LEU A 223 8.49 77.29 -35.93
CA LEU A 223 8.44 77.86 -34.59
C LEU A 223 6.99 77.97 -34.10
N HIS A 224 6.65 77.41 -32.94
CA HIS A 224 5.52 77.91 -32.15
C HIS A 224 5.83 77.88 -30.65
N THR A 225 5.76 79.07 -30.08
CA THR A 225 5.97 79.42 -28.68
C THR A 225 4.64 79.39 -27.93
N THR A 226 4.45 78.49 -26.96
CA THR A 226 3.66 78.74 -25.73
C THR A 226 3.96 77.67 -24.67
N PRO A 227 3.96 78.03 -23.36
CA PRO A 227 4.35 77.12 -22.29
C PRO A 227 3.13 76.43 -21.64
N LEU A 228 3.21 75.12 -21.40
CA LEU A 228 2.33 74.41 -20.46
C LEU A 228 3.13 73.42 -19.58
N PRO A 229 2.65 73.12 -18.37
CA PRO A 229 3.49 72.98 -17.19
C PRO A 229 3.79 71.53 -16.78
N ASP A 230 5.03 71.36 -16.31
CA ASP A 230 5.47 70.54 -15.16
C ASP A 230 4.64 69.30 -14.78
N LYS A 231 5.13 68.09 -15.11
CA LYS A 231 5.84 67.23 -14.13
C LYS A 231 6.31 65.90 -14.72
N THR A 232 7.57 65.59 -14.40
CA THR A 232 8.20 64.27 -14.24
C THR A 232 8.55 63.41 -15.46
N VAL A 233 9.84 63.49 -15.81
CA VAL A 233 10.73 62.43 -16.33
C VAL A 233 10.41 61.88 -17.73
N GLN A 234 10.78 62.65 -18.76
CA GLN A 234 11.34 62.06 -19.98
C GLN A 234 12.68 61.42 -19.63
N GLN A 235 12.71 60.11 -19.38
CA GLN A 235 13.94 59.37 -19.61
C GLN A 235 14.08 59.21 -21.12
N ASN A 236 14.91 60.07 -21.70
CA ASN A 236 15.53 59.83 -22.99
C ASN A 236 16.28 58.49 -22.90
N ALA A 237 15.62 57.40 -23.29
CA ALA A 237 16.27 56.12 -23.52
C ALA A 237 17.12 56.26 -24.79
N THR A 238 18.32 56.83 -24.65
CA THR A 238 19.40 56.49 -25.58
C THR A 238 19.70 55.00 -25.39
N ALA A 239 19.03 54.16 -26.17
CA ALA A 239 19.39 52.76 -26.33
C ALA A 239 20.79 52.71 -26.95
N LYS A 240 21.82 52.62 -26.09
CA LYS A 240 23.13 52.14 -26.52
C LYS A 240 23.01 50.65 -26.77
N ILE A 241 22.61 50.28 -27.98
CA ILE A 241 22.85 48.93 -28.48
C ILE A 241 24.33 48.90 -28.85
N ASN A 242 25.16 48.28 -28.01
CA ASN A 242 26.52 47.94 -28.42
C ASN A 242 26.40 46.83 -29.46
N GLY A 243 26.68 47.14 -30.73
CA GLY A 243 26.70 46.14 -31.81
C GLY A 243 27.66 44.96 -31.58
N ASN A 244 28.48 44.98 -30.53
CA ASN A 244 29.35 43.88 -30.11
C ASN A 244 28.63 42.76 -29.32
N ASP A 245 27.51 43.02 -28.64
CA ASP A 245 26.75 41.96 -27.94
C ASP A 245 25.99 41.05 -28.91
N LEU A 246 25.74 41.52 -30.13
CA LEU A 246 25.06 40.76 -31.19
C LEU A 246 26.05 40.10 -32.19
N LEU A 247 27.35 40.39 -32.10
CA LEU A 247 28.35 39.97 -33.12
C LEU A 247 29.56 39.21 -32.55
N ASN A 248 29.75 39.11 -31.23
CA ASN A 248 30.80 38.29 -30.64
C ASN A 248 30.28 36.91 -30.23
N GLY A 249 29.99 36.05 -31.21
CA GLY A 249 30.16 34.59 -31.08
C GLY A 249 29.31 33.79 -30.07
N THR A 250 28.40 34.39 -29.31
CA THR A 250 27.49 33.68 -28.38
C THR A 250 26.20 34.50 -28.12
N GLY A 251 25.17 34.30 -28.94
CA GLY A 251 23.75 34.61 -28.63
C GLY A 251 22.99 35.60 -29.55
N PRO A 252 21.77 35.29 -30.10
CA PRO A 252 21.41 33.99 -30.64
C PRO A 252 20.48 33.99 -31.90
N ALA A 253 20.41 32.83 -32.57
CA ALA A 253 19.35 32.41 -33.49
C ALA A 253 18.54 31.23 -32.88
N ASN A 254 18.30 31.29 -31.56
CA ASN A 254 17.70 30.21 -30.78
C ASN A 254 16.30 30.51 -30.23
N SER A 255 15.84 31.76 -30.21
CA SER A 255 14.64 32.18 -29.48
C SER A 255 13.33 31.54 -29.98
N PHE A 256 13.11 30.28 -29.61
CA PHE A 256 11.93 29.51 -29.93
C PHE A 256 10.67 30.13 -29.33
N ASP A 257 10.88 30.90 -28.26
CA ASP A 257 9.89 31.33 -27.30
C ASP A 257 9.77 32.86 -27.24
N ILE A 258 10.11 33.60 -28.32
CA ILE A 258 9.93 35.06 -28.33
C ILE A 258 8.46 35.41 -28.05
N GLY A 259 8.21 35.95 -26.87
CA GLY A 259 6.89 36.33 -26.38
C GLY A 259 6.20 35.28 -25.52
N LEU A 260 6.78 34.07 -25.39
CA LEU A 260 6.27 32.99 -24.55
C LEU A 260 6.96 32.96 -23.18
N GLY A 261 6.16 32.72 -22.13
CA GLY A 261 6.67 32.39 -20.81
C GLY A 261 6.96 30.88 -20.69
N LYS A 262 7.16 30.41 -19.46
CA LYS A 262 7.25 28.97 -19.17
C LYS A 262 5.99 28.26 -19.66
N HIS A 263 6.13 27.16 -20.38
CA HIS A 263 4.99 26.51 -21.01
C HIS A 263 5.19 25.00 -21.17
N ILE A 264 4.10 24.32 -21.51
CA ILE A 264 4.08 22.90 -21.88
C ILE A 264 3.44 22.83 -23.26
N ALA A 265 4.13 22.28 -24.25
CA ALA A 265 3.62 22.18 -25.60
C ALA A 265 4.17 20.94 -26.30
N SER A 266 3.56 20.56 -27.42
CA SER A 266 4.00 19.39 -28.17
C SER A 266 4.15 19.65 -29.66
N GLY A 267 5.03 18.94 -30.33
CA GLY A 267 5.21 19.10 -31.77
C GLY A 267 6.10 18.05 -32.40
N PHE A 268 6.64 18.38 -33.56
CA PHE A 268 7.33 17.42 -34.45
C PHE A 268 8.75 17.92 -34.76
N PRO A 269 9.76 17.58 -33.93
CA PRO A 269 11.10 18.17 -34.01
C PRO A 269 11.80 18.03 -35.36
N GLY A 270 11.67 16.88 -36.02
CA GLY A 270 12.24 16.66 -37.35
C GLY A 270 11.47 17.31 -38.50
N ASN A 271 10.31 17.94 -38.24
CA ASN A 271 9.48 18.55 -39.27
C ASN A 271 9.86 20.04 -39.48
N PRO A 272 10.29 20.45 -40.68
CA PRO A 272 10.58 21.85 -40.98
C PRO A 272 9.42 22.82 -40.71
N ASP A 273 8.18 22.38 -40.79
CA ASP A 273 6.99 23.21 -40.54
C ASP A 273 6.77 23.51 -39.05
N ALA A 274 7.44 22.78 -38.15
CA ALA A 274 7.47 23.08 -36.72
C ALA A 274 8.27 24.36 -36.41
N TYR A 275 9.02 24.90 -37.38
CA TYR A 275 9.85 26.08 -37.21
C TYR A 275 9.34 27.24 -38.07
N LYS A 276 9.33 28.44 -37.49
CA LYS A 276 8.98 29.68 -38.19
C LYS A 276 10.16 30.64 -38.17
N SER A 277 10.77 30.85 -39.33
CA SER A 277 11.86 31.81 -39.48
C SER A 277 11.35 33.25 -39.54
N SER A 278 12.02 34.15 -38.83
CA SER A 278 11.77 35.58 -38.84
C SER A 278 13.07 36.35 -39.01
N LYS A 279 13.03 37.42 -39.81
CA LYS A 279 14.22 38.24 -40.13
C LYS A 279 14.27 39.48 -39.26
N MET A 280 15.37 39.68 -38.56
CA MET A 280 15.69 40.93 -37.87
C MET A 280 16.76 41.70 -38.64
N SER A 281 16.57 43.02 -38.80
CA SER A 281 17.53 43.90 -39.49
C SER A 281 17.94 45.05 -38.58
N TRP A 282 19.23 45.36 -38.52
CA TRP A 282 19.77 46.45 -37.72
C TRP A 282 20.88 47.20 -38.45
N TYR A 283 21.17 48.41 -38.00
CA TYR A 283 22.25 49.24 -38.52
C TYR A 283 23.45 49.20 -37.58
N ASP A 284 24.64 49.10 -38.14
CA ASP A 284 25.88 49.15 -37.37
C ASP A 284 26.18 50.59 -36.94
N THR A 285 26.08 50.87 -35.64
CA THR A 285 26.34 52.21 -35.06
C THR A 285 27.76 52.37 -34.56
N SER A 286 28.65 51.40 -34.79
CA SER A 286 30.04 51.42 -34.28
C SER A 286 30.92 52.55 -34.84
N ASN A 287 30.47 53.26 -35.90
CA ASN A 287 31.19 54.38 -36.52
C ASN A 287 30.82 55.77 -35.96
N THR A 288 30.48 55.90 -34.68
CA THR A 288 30.30 57.23 -34.06
C THR A 288 31.66 57.91 -33.81
N GLN A 289 31.98 58.93 -34.61
CA GLN A 289 33.10 59.85 -34.35
C GLN A 289 32.62 60.98 -33.43
N LYS A 290 33.33 61.20 -32.31
CA LYS A 290 33.02 62.27 -31.35
C LYS A 290 33.84 63.51 -31.69
N ILE A 291 33.24 64.50 -32.35
CA ILE A 291 33.87 65.79 -32.62
C ILE A 291 33.16 66.87 -31.79
N LEU A 292 33.91 67.58 -30.94
CA LEU A 292 33.47 68.80 -30.24
C LEU A 292 32.09 68.68 -29.52
N ASN A 293 31.96 67.68 -28.63
CA ASN A 293 30.81 67.49 -27.73
C ASN A 293 29.43 67.34 -28.39
N THR A 294 29.37 67.13 -29.71
CA THR A 294 28.14 66.81 -30.43
C THR A 294 28.34 65.48 -31.19
N THR A 295 27.47 64.51 -30.97
CA THR A 295 27.52 63.22 -31.67
C THR A 295 26.96 63.41 -33.08
N TYR A 296 27.79 63.25 -34.12
CA TYR A 296 27.33 63.16 -35.50
C TYR A 296 27.33 61.70 -35.94
N THR A 297 26.16 61.18 -36.33
CA THR A 297 26.04 59.87 -36.98
C THR A 297 26.35 60.05 -38.47
N LEU A 298 27.60 59.85 -38.88
CA LEU A 298 28.01 59.91 -40.27
C LEU A 298 27.90 58.51 -40.90
N GLY A 299 26.95 58.36 -41.83
CA GLY A 299 26.82 57.22 -42.73
C GLY A 299 26.20 55.99 -42.09
N LEU A 300 24.91 55.77 -42.34
CA LEU A 300 24.31 54.44 -42.20
C LEU A 300 25.05 53.50 -43.16
N THR A 301 25.82 52.54 -42.62
CA THR A 301 26.32 51.42 -43.43
C THR A 301 25.16 50.48 -43.77
N ASN A 302 25.35 49.60 -44.76
CA ASN A 302 24.32 48.65 -45.19
C ASN A 302 23.70 47.91 -43.98
N PRO A 303 22.37 47.76 -43.91
CA PRO A 303 21.72 47.06 -42.82
C PRO A 303 22.26 45.63 -42.72
N LYS A 304 22.70 45.24 -41.53
CA LYS A 304 22.97 43.85 -41.18
C LYS A 304 21.64 43.17 -40.89
N SER A 305 21.55 41.88 -41.18
CA SER A 305 20.37 41.09 -40.83
C SER A 305 20.76 39.71 -40.37
N ALA A 306 19.99 39.19 -39.42
CA ALA A 306 20.02 37.80 -38.99
C ALA A 306 18.59 37.24 -38.94
N TYR A 307 18.50 35.93 -38.95
CA TYR A 307 17.27 35.19 -38.75
C TYR A 307 17.21 34.60 -37.34
N TYR A 308 16.01 34.57 -36.78
CA TYR A 308 15.66 33.81 -35.58
C TYR A 308 14.49 32.88 -35.91
N TYR A 309 14.27 31.87 -35.07
CA TYR A 309 13.25 30.85 -35.30
C TYR A 309 12.36 30.72 -34.07
N THR A 310 11.04 30.79 -34.26
CA THR A 310 10.04 30.43 -33.24
C THR A 310 9.44 29.05 -33.56
N GLN A 311 8.78 28.41 -32.60
CA GLN A 311 8.11 27.12 -32.84
C GLN A 311 6.62 27.25 -33.20
N ASN A 312 6.14 26.32 -34.02
CA ASN A 312 4.72 26.05 -34.25
C ASN A 312 4.35 24.76 -33.49
N HIS A 313 4.31 24.83 -32.15
CA HIS A 313 3.88 23.73 -31.31
C HIS A 313 2.40 23.80 -30.94
N THR A 314 1.85 22.68 -30.47
CA THR A 314 0.46 22.51 -30.06
C THR A 314 0.37 22.67 -28.55
N MET A 315 -0.43 23.64 -28.11
CA MET A 315 -0.71 23.92 -26.70
C MET A 315 -1.73 22.94 -26.11
N PRO A 316 -1.76 22.77 -24.77
CA PRO A 316 -2.74 21.93 -24.09
C PRO A 316 -4.18 22.40 -24.31
N THR A 317 -5.14 21.47 -24.30
CA THR A 317 -6.56 21.74 -24.56
C THR A 317 -7.37 22.19 -23.35
N SER A 318 -6.78 22.20 -22.15
CA SER A 318 -7.43 22.65 -20.90
C SER A 318 -7.83 24.14 -20.91
N GLY A 319 -7.63 24.87 -22.01
CA GLY A 319 -8.06 26.26 -22.18
C GLY A 319 -7.20 27.27 -21.41
N LEU A 320 -6.09 26.81 -20.83
CA LEU A 320 -5.08 27.64 -20.19
C LEU A 320 -4.37 28.45 -21.28
N SER A 321 -4.33 29.77 -21.13
CA SER A 321 -3.47 30.58 -22.00
C SER A 321 -2.00 30.31 -21.69
N GLU A 322 -1.13 30.75 -22.60
CA GLU A 322 0.33 30.67 -22.54
C GLU A 322 0.95 31.17 -21.21
N LEU A 323 0.24 32.04 -20.48
CA LEU A 323 0.62 32.60 -19.18
C LEU A 323 -0.02 31.89 -17.97
N ASP A 324 -0.99 30.99 -18.19
CA ASP A 324 -1.82 30.41 -17.12
C ASP A 324 -1.24 29.11 -16.55
N VAL A 325 -0.40 28.38 -17.30
CA VAL A 325 0.23 27.14 -16.79
C VAL A 325 1.08 27.42 -15.55
N ASP A 326 1.85 28.52 -15.55
CA ASP A 326 2.65 28.94 -14.38
C ASP A 326 1.76 29.30 -13.18
N SER A 327 0.59 29.90 -13.44
CA SER A 327 -0.37 30.34 -12.42
C SER A 327 -1.08 29.19 -11.69
N LEU A 328 -1.13 27.99 -12.30
CA LEU A 328 -1.66 26.79 -11.64
C LEU A 328 -0.78 26.28 -10.50
N PHE A 329 0.50 26.68 -10.47
CA PHE A 329 1.51 26.13 -9.57
C PHE A 329 2.07 27.18 -8.61
N ASP A 330 1.19 28.08 -8.14
CA ASP A 330 1.46 29.20 -7.21
C ASP A 330 2.70 28.97 -6.32
N ASP A 331 3.78 29.66 -6.65
CA ASP A 331 4.99 29.71 -5.84
C ASP A 331 5.51 31.14 -5.73
N THR A 332 5.71 31.55 -4.48
CA THR A 332 6.35 32.80 -4.06
C THR A 332 7.71 33.08 -4.71
N ALA A 333 8.39 32.06 -5.24
CA ALA A 333 9.68 32.20 -5.93
C ALA A 333 9.59 32.35 -7.46
N ASN A 334 8.39 32.45 -8.05
CA ASN A 334 8.17 32.62 -9.50
C ASN A 334 8.81 31.49 -10.34
N THR A 335 8.91 30.28 -9.78
CA THR A 335 9.53 29.11 -10.44
C THR A 335 8.52 28.23 -11.17
N GLY A 336 7.22 28.36 -10.87
CA GLY A 336 6.17 27.70 -11.65
C GLY A 336 6.07 26.21 -11.43
N PHE A 337 5.84 25.48 -12.52
CA PHE A 337 5.91 24.01 -12.52
C PHE A 337 7.34 23.47 -12.30
N ALA A 338 8.36 24.32 -12.37
CA ALA A 338 9.77 23.99 -12.11
C ALA A 338 10.24 24.44 -10.71
N ASN A 339 9.34 24.33 -9.73
CA ASN A 339 9.56 24.66 -8.31
C ASN A 339 10.27 23.56 -7.50
N GLY A 340 10.58 22.44 -8.15
CA GLY A 340 11.22 21.27 -7.55
C GLY A 340 10.30 20.38 -6.73
N ASP A 341 8.99 20.49 -6.92
CA ASP A 341 8.04 19.46 -6.53
C ASP A 341 7.99 18.35 -7.59
N TRP A 342 7.59 17.15 -7.17
CA TRP A 342 7.28 16.08 -8.10
C TRP A 342 5.87 16.27 -8.67
N ARG A 343 5.75 16.13 -10.00
CA ARG A 343 4.49 16.25 -10.74
C ARG A 343 4.30 15.00 -11.58
N HIS A 344 3.11 14.41 -11.51
CA HIS A 344 2.80 13.21 -12.26
C HIS A 344 2.55 13.54 -13.75
N LEU A 345 2.86 12.60 -14.63
CA LEU A 345 2.57 12.66 -16.06
C LEU A 345 2.03 11.29 -16.51
N THR A 346 0.78 11.28 -16.94
CA THR A 346 0.19 10.15 -17.66
C THR A 346 0.15 10.47 -19.15
N ILE A 347 0.67 9.57 -19.99
CA ILE A 347 0.56 9.68 -21.46
C ILE A 347 -0.12 8.42 -22.00
N THR A 348 -1.23 8.60 -22.69
CA THR A 348 -1.91 7.55 -23.45
C THR A 348 -1.54 7.68 -24.92
N ILE A 349 -0.93 6.64 -25.47
CA ILE A 349 -0.43 6.57 -26.85
C ILE A 349 -1.27 5.54 -27.61
N ASP A 350 -2.00 6.01 -28.62
CA ASP A 350 -2.85 5.20 -29.47
C ASP A 350 -2.46 5.40 -30.94
N ILE A 351 -1.30 4.84 -31.30
CA ILE A 351 -0.76 4.88 -32.67
C ILE A 351 -1.75 4.33 -33.71
N PRO A 352 -2.47 3.22 -33.47
CA PRO A 352 -3.48 2.73 -34.42
C PRO A 352 -4.55 3.76 -34.78
N ASN A 353 -4.89 4.67 -33.85
CA ASN A 353 -5.83 5.76 -34.07
C ASN A 353 -5.16 7.13 -34.31
N ASN A 354 -3.83 7.16 -34.50
CA ASN A 354 -3.03 8.38 -34.67
C ASN A 354 -3.28 9.41 -33.56
N TYR A 355 -3.39 8.97 -32.31
CA TYR A 355 -3.82 9.83 -31.20
C TYR A 355 -2.89 9.70 -30.00
N ILE A 356 -2.55 10.83 -29.39
CA ILE A 356 -1.87 10.89 -28.10
C ILE A 356 -2.63 11.85 -27.20
N GLU A 357 -2.81 11.46 -25.94
CA GLU A 357 -3.38 12.28 -24.87
C GLU A 357 -2.43 12.27 -23.67
N TYR A 358 -2.28 13.42 -23.03
CA TYR A 358 -1.45 13.55 -21.84
C TYR A 358 -2.15 14.36 -20.75
N HIS A 359 -1.86 13.97 -19.50
CA HIS A 359 -2.30 14.63 -18.29
C HIS A 359 -1.08 14.89 -17.43
N TYR A 360 -0.79 16.16 -17.16
CA TYR A 360 0.29 16.58 -16.29
C TYR A 360 -0.27 17.13 -14.98
N ASN A 361 0.41 16.81 -13.88
CA ASN A 361 -0.04 17.01 -12.52
C ASN A 361 -1.41 16.36 -12.27
N ASP A 362 -1.60 15.10 -12.65
CA ASP A 362 -2.84 14.35 -12.49
C ASP A 362 -2.90 13.48 -11.23
N LYS A 363 -1.77 13.28 -10.55
CA LYS A 363 -1.70 12.56 -9.27
C LYS A 363 -0.87 13.28 -8.21
N SER A 364 -1.22 13.10 -6.94
CA SER A 364 -0.38 13.45 -5.78
C SER A 364 0.68 12.37 -5.57
N THR A 365 1.79 12.71 -4.89
CA THR A 365 2.96 11.82 -4.74
C THR A 365 2.69 10.49 -4.02
N ASP A 366 1.52 10.34 -3.40
CA ASP A 366 1.03 9.08 -2.84
C ASP A 366 0.30 8.19 -3.88
N GLY A 367 0.14 8.65 -5.12
CA GLY A 367 -0.48 7.95 -6.25
C GLY A 367 -1.96 8.30 -6.49
N LYS A 368 -2.59 9.10 -5.63
CA LYS A 368 -4.02 9.45 -5.77
C LYS A 368 -4.25 10.45 -6.90
N ASP A 369 -5.34 10.26 -7.63
CA ASP A 369 -5.81 11.22 -8.62
C ASP A 369 -6.09 12.57 -7.96
N ILE A 370 -5.67 13.64 -8.62
CA ILE A 370 -6.01 15.01 -8.22
C ILE A 370 -7.07 15.59 -9.14
N SER A 371 -7.84 16.54 -8.60
CA SER A 371 -8.89 17.24 -9.35
C SER A 371 -8.38 17.83 -10.67
N SER A 372 -9.20 17.72 -11.71
CA SER A 372 -8.88 18.11 -13.10
C SER A 372 -8.61 19.60 -13.29
N ASP A 373 -9.09 20.46 -12.37
CA ASP A 373 -8.84 21.90 -12.36
C ASP A 373 -7.37 22.26 -12.06
N ARG A 374 -6.58 21.32 -11.54
CA ARG A 374 -5.14 21.46 -11.28
C ARG A 374 -4.28 20.67 -12.28
N GLN A 375 -4.90 20.10 -13.31
CA GLN A 375 -4.22 19.32 -14.35
C GLN A 375 -3.98 20.16 -15.59
N VAL A 376 -2.88 19.90 -16.28
CA VAL A 376 -2.67 20.32 -17.67
C VAL A 376 -3.01 19.14 -18.56
N ILE A 377 -4.06 19.28 -19.37
CA ILE A 377 -4.58 18.21 -20.23
C ILE A 377 -4.41 18.64 -21.68
N GLY A 378 -3.80 17.79 -22.50
CA GLY A 378 -3.67 18.02 -23.93
C GLY A 378 -3.79 16.74 -24.74
N HIS A 379 -4.08 16.92 -26.01
CA HIS A 379 -4.12 15.84 -26.98
C HIS A 379 -3.62 16.31 -28.33
N VAL A 380 -3.15 15.37 -29.14
CA VAL A 380 -2.63 15.64 -30.48
C VAL A 380 -3.01 14.49 -31.41
N THR A 381 -3.41 14.86 -32.63
CA THR A 381 -3.51 13.90 -33.74
C THR A 381 -2.16 13.82 -34.44
N ILE A 382 -1.61 12.62 -34.52
CA ILE A 382 -0.29 12.37 -35.12
C ILE A 382 -0.44 12.25 -36.64
N PRO A 383 0.24 13.08 -37.45
CA PRO A 383 0.30 12.87 -38.89
C PRO A 383 0.81 11.46 -39.24
N PRO A 384 0.20 10.76 -40.23
CA PRO A 384 0.55 9.37 -40.53
C PRO A 384 2.03 9.09 -40.85
N ASP A 385 2.75 10.08 -41.40
CA ASP A 385 4.16 9.96 -41.80
C ASP A 385 5.15 10.42 -40.71
N THR A 386 4.68 10.84 -39.53
CA THR A 386 5.51 11.43 -38.47
C THR A 386 6.71 10.57 -38.07
N PHE A 387 6.53 9.26 -38.00
CA PHE A 387 7.59 8.32 -37.59
C PHE A 387 8.33 7.66 -38.77
N GLY A 388 8.07 8.11 -40.00
CA GLY A 388 8.60 7.49 -41.21
C GLY A 388 8.24 6.01 -41.32
N ASN A 389 9.17 5.20 -41.83
CA ASN A 389 8.95 3.75 -42.00
C ASN A 389 9.33 2.98 -40.71
N VAL A 390 8.32 2.50 -39.97
CA VAL A 390 8.48 1.70 -38.74
C VAL A 390 8.30 0.21 -39.06
N THR A 391 9.36 -0.47 -39.49
CA THR A 391 9.24 -1.85 -40.03
C THR A 391 9.11 -2.95 -38.98
N ASP A 392 9.52 -2.69 -37.74
CA ASP A 392 9.47 -3.65 -36.63
C ASP A 392 8.28 -3.42 -35.69
N ASN A 393 7.43 -2.44 -36.02
CA ASN A 393 6.32 -1.94 -35.20
C ASN A 393 6.75 -1.36 -33.85
N LYS A 394 8.00 -0.92 -33.68
CA LYS A 394 8.54 -0.42 -32.42
C LYS A 394 8.99 1.05 -32.53
N LEU A 395 8.52 1.89 -31.62
CA LEU A 395 9.03 3.24 -31.40
C LEU A 395 9.87 3.29 -30.13
N LEU A 396 11.01 3.96 -30.18
CA LEU A 396 11.76 4.30 -28.97
C LEU A 396 11.06 5.47 -28.28
N TYR A 397 11.05 5.43 -26.95
CA TYR A 397 10.58 6.53 -26.14
C TYR A 397 11.60 6.88 -25.07
N GLY A 398 11.49 8.08 -24.52
CA GLY A 398 12.38 8.52 -23.47
C GLY A 398 12.27 9.99 -23.16
N PHE A 399 13.30 10.50 -22.50
CA PHE A 399 13.40 11.92 -22.15
C PHE A 399 14.71 12.52 -22.64
N THR A 400 14.64 13.77 -23.07
CA THR A 400 15.81 14.63 -23.27
C THR A 400 15.68 15.87 -22.39
N GLY A 401 16.80 16.56 -22.19
CA GLY A 401 16.84 17.84 -21.52
C GLY A 401 18.14 18.56 -21.83
N ALA A 402 18.12 19.88 -21.81
CA ALA A 402 19.29 20.71 -22.04
C ALA A 402 19.28 21.95 -21.17
N THR A 403 20.48 22.50 -20.93
CA THR A 403 20.66 23.76 -20.21
C THR A 403 21.73 24.64 -20.87
N GLY A 404 21.46 25.94 -20.93
CA GLY A 404 22.36 27.00 -21.39
C GLY A 404 23.31 27.51 -20.31
N SER A 405 23.47 28.83 -20.20
CA SER A 405 24.10 29.48 -19.04
C SER A 405 23.28 29.30 -17.74
N GLU A 406 22.02 29.00 -17.93
CA GLU A 406 20.98 28.66 -16.99
C GLU A 406 21.25 27.24 -16.47
N ALA A 407 20.77 26.92 -15.27
CA ALA A 407 20.99 25.61 -14.67
C ALA A 407 19.74 25.06 -14.00
N MET A 408 19.46 23.79 -14.31
CA MET A 408 18.30 23.07 -13.81
C MET A 408 18.66 21.63 -13.44
N ASN A 409 18.02 21.11 -12.40
CA ASN A 409 17.85 19.69 -12.19
C ASN A 409 16.62 19.23 -12.95
N GLY A 410 16.77 18.32 -13.88
CA GLY A 410 15.66 17.64 -14.54
C GLY A 410 15.68 16.17 -14.18
N LEU A 411 14.68 15.70 -13.44
CA LEU A 411 14.59 14.33 -12.96
C LEU A 411 13.30 13.65 -13.43
N VAL A 412 13.38 12.35 -13.66
CA VAL A 412 12.25 11.51 -14.07
C VAL A 412 12.22 10.23 -13.24
N ILE A 413 11.05 9.77 -12.83
CA ILE A 413 10.82 8.43 -12.26
C ILE A 413 9.76 7.73 -13.11
N PHE A 414 9.99 6.48 -13.49
CA PHE A 414 8.99 5.68 -14.19
C PHE A 414 8.18 4.83 -13.20
N GLU A 415 6.86 4.82 -13.34
CA GLU A 415 5.98 3.90 -12.60
C GLU A 415 5.59 2.68 -13.43
N GLN A 416 5.47 2.87 -14.74
CA GLN A 416 5.13 1.82 -15.68
C GLN A 416 5.97 1.96 -16.94
N ILE A 417 6.54 0.85 -17.39
CA ILE A 417 7.15 0.77 -18.72
C ILE A 417 6.24 -0.04 -19.65
N PRO A 418 5.80 0.57 -20.77
CA PRO A 418 4.98 -0.12 -21.77
C PRO A 418 5.65 -1.38 -22.31
N GLY A 419 4.89 -2.45 -22.45
CA GLY A 419 5.39 -3.72 -22.99
C GLY A 419 6.21 -4.60 -22.03
N PHE A 420 6.39 -4.24 -20.75
CA PHE A 420 7.03 -5.13 -19.76
C PHE A 420 6.05 -5.95 -18.94
N ALA A 421 5.44 -5.34 -17.92
CA ALA A 421 4.36 -5.92 -17.15
C ALA A 421 3.23 -4.90 -17.18
N GLU A 422 2.23 -5.15 -18.02
CA GLU A 422 0.99 -4.38 -18.06
C GLU A 422 0.03 -5.03 -17.05
N THR A 423 -0.16 -4.36 -15.92
CA THR A 423 -0.83 -4.92 -14.75
C THR A 423 -1.99 -4.04 -14.36
N ASP A 424 -3.05 -4.68 -13.86
CA ASP A 424 -4.24 -4.01 -13.36
C ASP A 424 -4.61 -4.58 -11.98
N VAL A 425 -5.31 -3.78 -11.19
CA VAL A 425 -5.80 -4.21 -9.88
C VAL A 425 -7.17 -3.62 -9.59
N THR A 426 -8.07 -4.48 -9.10
CA THR A 426 -9.39 -4.08 -8.63
C THR A 426 -9.57 -4.42 -7.16
N THR A 427 -10.47 -3.71 -6.49
CA THR A 427 -10.81 -3.95 -5.09
C THR A 427 -12.27 -4.37 -4.97
N ASP A 428 -12.52 -5.45 -4.24
CA ASP A 428 -13.85 -5.87 -3.77
C ASP A 428 -13.90 -5.76 -2.25
N PHE A 429 -14.88 -5.04 -1.73
CA PHE A 429 -15.14 -4.94 -0.30
C PHE A 429 -16.51 -5.53 0.00
N THR A 430 -16.60 -6.49 0.92
CA THR A 430 -17.84 -7.23 1.20
C THR A 430 -18.14 -7.27 2.70
N ASP A 431 -19.38 -6.94 3.10
CA ASP A 431 -19.93 -7.34 4.39
C ASP A 431 -20.32 -8.82 4.30
N THR A 432 -19.48 -9.68 4.86
CA THR A 432 -19.70 -11.13 4.86
C THR A 432 -20.79 -11.58 5.85
N SER A 433 -21.27 -10.69 6.73
CA SER A 433 -22.37 -10.99 7.67
C SER A 433 -23.75 -10.83 7.03
N SER A 434 -23.89 -9.94 6.04
CA SER A 434 -25.10 -9.84 5.20
C SER A 434 -24.95 -10.43 3.80
N GLY A 435 -23.71 -10.54 3.29
CA GLY A 435 -23.42 -10.89 1.90
C GLY A 435 -23.38 -9.69 0.95
N ASP A 436 -23.46 -8.46 1.47
CA ASP A 436 -23.55 -7.24 0.65
C ASP A 436 -22.17 -6.75 0.19
N SER A 437 -22.09 -6.31 -1.07
CA SER A 437 -20.90 -5.60 -1.57
C SER A 437 -20.93 -4.12 -1.19
N LEU A 438 -19.82 -3.60 -0.70
CA LEU A 438 -19.64 -2.20 -0.28
C LEU A 438 -18.85 -1.46 -1.36
N LYS A 439 -19.55 -0.71 -2.23
CA LYS A 439 -18.94 -0.09 -3.41
C LYS A 439 -19.00 1.44 -3.39
N SER A 440 -19.87 2.00 -2.56
CA SER A 440 -20.18 3.43 -2.53
C SER A 440 -20.64 3.88 -1.14
N SER A 441 -20.69 5.20 -0.92
CA SER A 441 -21.14 5.79 0.34
C SER A 441 -22.61 5.50 0.69
N SER A 442 -23.43 5.02 -0.25
CA SER A 442 -24.78 4.54 0.05
C SER A 442 -24.82 3.11 0.57
N ASP A 443 -23.76 2.34 0.34
CA ASP A 443 -23.62 0.98 0.87
C ASP A 443 -23.11 1.04 2.31
N TYR A 444 -23.50 0.05 3.11
CA TYR A 444 -23.18 0.07 4.53
C TYR A 444 -22.99 -1.32 5.13
N ALA A 445 -22.19 -1.35 6.18
CA ALA A 445 -22.12 -2.44 7.15
C ALA A 445 -22.56 -1.90 8.51
N TYR A 446 -23.04 -2.74 9.42
CA TYR A 446 -23.28 -2.37 10.81
C TYR A 446 -22.02 -2.58 11.66
N SER A 447 -21.90 -1.82 12.75
CA SER A 447 -20.85 -2.08 13.75
C SER A 447 -20.81 -3.56 14.17
N GLY A 448 -19.61 -4.15 14.16
CA GLY A 448 -19.37 -5.54 14.53
C GLY A 448 -19.50 -6.54 13.37
N ASP A 449 -19.97 -6.11 12.20
CA ASP A 449 -20.07 -7.01 11.04
C ASP A 449 -18.71 -7.44 10.52
N GLN A 450 -18.64 -8.68 10.07
CA GLN A 450 -17.46 -9.28 9.47
C GLN A 450 -17.29 -8.77 8.03
N LEU A 451 -16.10 -8.28 7.73
CA LEU A 451 -15.74 -7.66 6.47
C LEU A 451 -14.67 -8.48 5.75
N ASN A 452 -14.72 -8.51 4.42
CA ASN A 452 -13.64 -9.01 3.59
C ASN A 452 -13.22 -7.94 2.59
N LEU A 453 -11.94 -7.57 2.65
CA LEU A 453 -11.28 -6.67 1.71
C LEU A 453 -10.42 -7.52 0.77
N LYS A 454 -10.78 -7.55 -0.51
CA LYS A 454 -10.10 -8.35 -1.52
C LYS A 454 -9.53 -7.45 -2.61
N TYR A 455 -8.25 -7.63 -2.91
CA TYR A 455 -7.59 -7.03 -4.06
C TYR A 455 -7.34 -8.10 -5.11
N ASN A 456 -7.81 -7.90 -6.34
CA ASN A 456 -7.63 -8.82 -7.46
C ASN A 456 -6.63 -8.20 -8.44
N LEU A 457 -5.45 -8.81 -8.55
CA LEU A 457 -4.38 -8.38 -9.45
C LEU A 457 -4.50 -9.18 -10.75
N THR A 458 -4.30 -8.52 -11.88
CA THR A 458 -4.30 -9.12 -13.22
C THR A 458 -3.05 -8.72 -13.98
N TYR A 459 -2.36 -9.71 -14.55
CA TYR A 459 -1.33 -9.50 -15.57
C TYR A 459 -2.02 -9.52 -16.94
N GLN A 460 -2.13 -8.36 -17.58
CA GLN A 460 -2.87 -8.17 -18.82
C GLN A 460 -2.03 -8.55 -20.04
N ASP A 461 -0.80 -8.04 -20.09
CA ASP A 461 0.12 -8.23 -21.21
C ASP A 461 1.55 -7.92 -20.77
N GLY A 462 2.53 -8.23 -21.62
CA GLY A 462 3.91 -7.86 -21.38
C GLY A 462 4.95 -8.89 -21.84
N ASN A 463 6.18 -8.42 -22.02
CA ASN A 463 7.31 -9.23 -22.47
C ASN A 463 8.10 -9.84 -21.29
N GLU A 464 7.82 -9.45 -20.05
CA GLU A 464 8.45 -9.98 -18.83
C GLU A 464 7.40 -10.31 -17.77
N ALA A 465 7.64 -11.37 -16.98
CA ALA A 465 6.82 -11.63 -15.81
C ALA A 465 6.90 -10.46 -14.82
N TRP A 466 5.82 -10.18 -14.11
CA TRP A 466 5.81 -9.21 -13.00
C TRP A 466 6.45 -9.85 -11.77
N THR A 467 7.67 -9.43 -11.46
CA THR A 467 8.51 -10.03 -10.41
C THR A 467 8.57 -9.16 -9.15
N GLY A 468 8.91 -9.77 -8.02
CA GLY A 468 9.18 -9.05 -6.78
C GLY A 468 7.98 -8.33 -6.16
N VAL A 469 6.75 -8.66 -6.58
CA VAL A 469 5.53 -7.93 -6.21
C VAL A 469 5.33 -7.93 -4.69
N LYS A 470 5.26 -6.74 -4.10
CA LYS A 470 4.93 -6.52 -2.69
C LYS A 470 3.74 -5.59 -2.58
N SER A 471 2.78 -5.94 -1.73
CA SER A 471 1.67 -5.07 -1.40
C SER A 471 2.13 -3.96 -0.46
N HIS A 472 1.69 -2.74 -0.69
CA HIS A 472 1.61 -1.68 0.30
C HIS A 472 0.14 -1.26 0.33
N ILE A 473 -0.64 -2.00 1.12
CA ILE A 473 -2.08 -1.80 1.24
C ILE A 473 -2.35 -0.92 2.44
N ILE A 474 -2.92 0.27 2.22
CA ILE A 474 -3.37 1.14 3.32
C ILE A 474 -4.71 0.61 3.83
N LEU A 475 -4.71 0.08 5.05
CA LEU A 475 -5.90 -0.53 5.65
C LEU A 475 -6.90 0.56 6.09
N PRO A 476 -8.19 0.46 5.70
CA PRO A 476 -9.19 1.48 6.03
C PRO A 476 -9.38 1.70 7.54
N LYS A 477 -9.56 2.96 7.92
CA LYS A 477 -9.88 3.36 9.30
C LYS A 477 -11.27 2.86 9.69
N ASN A 478 -11.49 2.70 10.99
CA ASN A 478 -12.73 2.14 11.57
C ASN A 478 -13.01 0.68 11.16
N VAL A 479 -12.01 -0.04 10.65
CA VAL A 479 -12.06 -1.49 10.46
C VAL A 479 -10.97 -2.12 11.33
N THR A 480 -11.33 -3.13 12.10
CA THR A 480 -10.40 -3.88 12.96
C THR A 480 -9.99 -5.16 12.25
N PHE A 481 -8.69 -5.37 12.05
CA PHE A 481 -8.14 -6.56 11.41
C PHE A 481 -7.65 -7.55 12.48
N THR A 482 -8.58 -8.34 13.02
CA THR A 482 -8.28 -9.29 14.09
C THR A 482 -7.76 -10.62 13.53
N PRO A 483 -6.62 -11.15 14.03
CA PRO A 483 -6.14 -12.46 13.61
C PRO A 483 -7.09 -13.58 14.01
N ASP A 484 -7.08 -14.65 13.22
CA ASP A 484 -7.67 -15.95 13.56
C ASP A 484 -6.89 -16.65 14.70
N SER A 485 -7.35 -17.84 15.10
CA SER A 485 -6.72 -18.64 16.16
C SER A 485 -5.27 -19.03 15.86
N ASP A 486 -4.88 -19.00 14.58
CA ASP A 486 -3.55 -19.34 14.10
C ASP A 486 -2.67 -18.08 13.90
N GLY A 487 -3.18 -16.89 14.27
CA GLY A 487 -2.45 -15.62 14.15
C GLY A 487 -2.52 -14.96 12.76
N ASN A 488 -3.46 -15.36 11.89
CA ASN A 488 -3.55 -14.89 10.51
C ASN A 488 -4.75 -13.99 10.26
N ILE A 489 -4.58 -12.98 9.42
CA ILE A 489 -5.64 -11.99 9.08
C ILE A 489 -6.26 -12.24 7.71
N GLY A 490 -5.74 -13.19 6.94
CA GLY A 490 -6.16 -13.40 5.57
C GLY A 490 -5.25 -14.35 4.81
N LYS A 491 -5.32 -14.26 3.49
CA LYS A 491 -4.49 -15.06 2.58
C LYS A 491 -4.15 -14.29 1.31
N VAL A 492 -3.02 -14.66 0.72
CA VAL A 492 -2.63 -14.28 -0.64
C VAL A 492 -2.70 -15.52 -1.53
N SER A 493 -3.03 -15.36 -2.81
CA SER A 493 -3.12 -16.46 -3.77
C SER A 493 -2.63 -16.06 -5.16
N VAL A 494 -1.94 -16.95 -5.85
CA VAL A 494 -1.47 -16.80 -7.24
C VAL A 494 -1.34 -18.18 -7.88
N GLY A 495 -1.81 -18.36 -9.11
CA GLY A 495 -1.66 -19.63 -9.84
C GLY A 495 -2.16 -20.88 -9.09
N GLY A 496 -3.25 -20.75 -8.34
CA GLY A 496 -3.81 -21.84 -7.51
C GLY A 496 -3.04 -22.14 -6.22
N THR A 497 -1.90 -21.50 -5.99
CA THR A 497 -1.15 -21.57 -4.71
C THR A 497 -1.68 -20.49 -3.77
N SER A 498 -1.75 -20.77 -2.47
CA SER A 498 -2.16 -19.80 -1.45
C SER A 498 -1.30 -19.87 -0.20
N GLU A 499 -0.98 -18.70 0.36
CA GLU A 499 -0.27 -18.55 1.63
C GLU A 499 -1.13 -17.75 2.62
N LYS A 500 -1.03 -18.07 3.91
CA LYS A 500 -1.71 -17.32 4.97
C LYS A 500 -0.94 -16.03 5.25
N ILE A 501 -1.66 -14.93 5.46
CA ILE A 501 -1.08 -13.63 5.83
C ILE A 501 -1.12 -13.50 7.36
N PRO A 502 0.03 -13.48 8.06
CA PRO A 502 0.08 -13.31 9.50
C PRO A 502 -0.25 -11.86 9.90
N SER A 503 -0.82 -11.66 11.09
CA SER A 503 -1.08 -10.30 11.60
C SER A 503 0.17 -9.45 11.78
N SER A 504 1.35 -10.08 11.93
CA SER A 504 2.64 -9.39 12.03
C SER A 504 3.08 -8.72 10.72
N ALA A 505 2.39 -8.95 9.61
CA ALA A 505 2.60 -8.24 8.34
C ALA A 505 1.98 -6.83 8.35
N ILE A 506 1.15 -6.51 9.35
CA ILE A 506 0.63 -5.15 9.54
C ILE A 506 1.69 -4.29 10.23
N THR A 507 2.02 -3.17 9.60
CA THR A 507 2.98 -2.18 10.09
C THR A 507 2.38 -0.78 10.05
N THR A 508 3.20 0.23 10.33
CA THR A 508 2.83 1.65 10.21
C THR A 508 3.79 2.31 9.22
N ASP A 509 3.25 3.04 8.24
CA ASP A 509 4.07 3.79 7.29
C ASP A 509 4.57 5.13 7.88
N SER A 510 5.35 5.88 7.09
CA SER A 510 5.89 7.19 7.49
C SER A 510 4.82 8.25 7.77
N ASP A 511 3.64 8.10 7.19
CA ASP A 511 2.50 9.01 7.33
C ASP A 511 1.61 8.64 8.53
N GLY A 512 1.95 7.55 9.24
CA GLY A 512 1.21 7.06 10.39
C GLY A 512 -0.01 6.20 10.03
N ASN A 513 -0.15 5.77 8.77
CA ASN A 513 -1.21 4.86 8.36
C ASN A 513 -0.86 3.42 8.76
N THR A 514 -1.89 2.65 9.08
CA THR A 514 -1.78 1.20 9.23
C THR A 514 -1.73 0.54 7.86
N VAL A 515 -0.67 -0.19 7.57
CA VAL A 515 -0.42 -0.76 6.24
C VAL A 515 -0.14 -2.26 6.30
N LEU A 516 -0.50 -2.98 5.26
CA LEU A 516 -0.15 -4.38 5.05
C LEU A 516 0.97 -4.49 4.01
N GLU A 517 2.13 -4.93 4.49
CA GLU A 517 3.33 -5.18 3.69
C GLU A 517 3.52 -6.69 3.50
N TYR A 518 3.15 -7.21 2.33
CA TYR A 518 3.23 -8.65 2.09
C TYR A 518 3.56 -9.00 0.63
N ALA A 519 4.56 -9.85 0.45
CA ALA A 519 5.03 -10.27 -0.87
C ALA A 519 4.06 -11.26 -1.52
N LEU A 520 3.97 -11.19 -2.84
CA LEU A 520 3.29 -12.21 -3.63
C LEU A 520 4.18 -13.48 -3.66
N PRO A 521 3.62 -14.69 -3.46
CA PRO A 521 4.42 -15.92 -3.37
C PRO A 521 5.22 -16.27 -4.63
N SER A 522 4.74 -15.84 -5.81
CA SER A 522 5.39 -16.07 -7.09
C SER A 522 5.11 -14.93 -8.06
N SER A 523 5.93 -14.83 -9.11
CA SER A 523 5.74 -13.86 -10.19
C SER A 523 4.44 -14.11 -10.97
N MET A 524 3.90 -13.05 -11.57
CA MET A 524 2.72 -13.13 -12.44
C MET A 524 3.13 -13.04 -13.90
N SER A 525 2.49 -13.84 -14.76
CA SER A 525 2.70 -13.84 -16.21
C SER A 525 1.44 -14.35 -16.92
N THR A 526 1.47 -14.46 -18.25
CA THR A 526 0.40 -15.12 -18.99
C THR A 526 0.19 -16.58 -18.52
N GLY A 527 -1.02 -17.11 -18.69
CA GLY A 527 -1.38 -18.47 -18.26
C GLY A 527 -1.89 -18.54 -16.82
N ASP A 528 -1.51 -19.59 -16.09
CA ASP A 528 -2.08 -19.91 -14.77
C ASP A 528 -1.79 -18.83 -13.70
N THR A 529 -0.68 -18.10 -13.82
CA THR A 529 -0.29 -17.02 -12.88
C THR A 529 -0.74 -15.63 -13.34
N SER A 530 -1.66 -15.55 -14.31
CA SER A 530 -2.18 -14.27 -14.82
C SER A 530 -3.04 -13.51 -13.83
N THR A 531 -3.51 -14.18 -12.78
CA THR A 531 -4.30 -13.56 -11.71
C THR A 531 -3.73 -13.88 -10.33
N ALA A 532 -3.80 -12.91 -9.45
CA ALA A 532 -3.51 -13.06 -8.04
C ALA A 532 -4.54 -12.34 -7.17
N SER A 533 -4.61 -12.68 -5.89
CA SER A 533 -5.47 -11.95 -4.96
C SER A 533 -4.92 -11.88 -3.55
N TYR A 534 -5.11 -10.73 -2.90
CA TYR A 534 -4.99 -10.57 -1.46
C TYR A 534 -6.40 -10.54 -0.88
N SER A 535 -6.70 -11.40 0.10
CA SER A 535 -7.99 -11.45 0.79
C SER A 535 -7.78 -11.27 2.28
N ILE A 536 -8.24 -10.14 2.82
CA ILE A 536 -7.97 -9.69 4.18
C ILE A 536 -9.30 -9.61 4.93
N ASN A 537 -9.37 -10.28 6.08
CA ASN A 537 -10.56 -10.31 6.92
C ASN A 537 -10.48 -9.19 7.96
N GLY A 538 -11.60 -8.50 8.17
CA GLY A 538 -11.73 -7.44 9.16
C GLY A 538 -13.10 -7.44 9.82
N VAL A 539 -13.29 -6.51 10.76
CA VAL A 539 -14.54 -6.30 11.47
C VAL A 539 -14.87 -4.82 11.46
N ALA A 540 -16.09 -4.46 11.07
CA ALA A 540 -16.57 -3.09 11.13
C ALA A 540 -16.47 -2.56 12.57
N GLY A 541 -15.82 -1.42 12.73
CA GLY A 541 -15.59 -0.79 14.03
C GLY A 541 -16.88 -0.43 14.76
N SER A 542 -16.79 -0.36 16.09
CA SER A 542 -17.88 0.13 16.92
C SER A 542 -17.99 1.65 16.81
N VAL A 543 -19.11 2.14 16.28
CA VAL A 543 -19.39 3.58 16.16
C VAL A 543 -20.62 3.96 16.98
N THR A 544 -20.70 5.23 17.38
CA THR A 544 -21.83 5.80 18.16
C THR A 544 -22.82 6.57 17.29
N SER A 545 -22.48 6.78 16.03
CA SER A 545 -23.28 7.39 14.97
C SER A 545 -22.79 6.86 13.62
N ASP A 546 -23.63 6.93 12.59
CA ASP A 546 -23.22 6.56 11.23
C ASP A 546 -21.92 7.25 10.84
N THR A 547 -20.94 6.46 10.45
CA THR A 547 -19.57 6.91 10.21
C THR A 547 -19.10 6.45 8.85
N THR A 548 -18.69 7.38 8.01
CA THR A 548 -18.10 7.06 6.70
C THR A 548 -16.69 6.50 6.88
N VAL A 549 -16.43 5.36 6.24
CA VAL A 549 -15.10 4.83 6.00
C VAL A 549 -14.59 5.43 4.70
N SER A 550 -13.56 6.27 4.79
CA SER A 550 -12.95 6.91 3.63
C SER A 550 -12.18 5.91 2.78
N SER A 551 -12.13 6.19 1.48
CA SER A 551 -11.25 5.48 0.54
C SER A 551 -9.79 5.61 0.94
N THR A 552 -9.03 4.54 0.70
CA THR A 552 -7.59 4.44 0.90
C THR A 552 -6.91 4.02 -0.39
N HIS A 553 -5.77 4.62 -0.68
CA HIS A 553 -4.98 4.32 -1.89
C HIS A 553 -3.94 3.26 -1.58
N SER A 554 -3.97 2.16 -2.32
CA SER A 554 -3.08 1.02 -2.14
C SER A 554 -2.28 0.76 -3.40
N ARG A 555 -1.05 0.28 -3.23
CA ARG A 555 -0.12 0.01 -4.34
C ARG A 555 0.46 -1.39 -4.25
N PHE A 556 0.74 -1.97 -5.40
CA PHE A 556 1.41 -3.24 -5.56
C PHE A 556 2.68 -2.98 -6.36
N ILE A 557 3.83 -3.14 -5.73
CA ILE A 557 5.12 -2.70 -6.25
C ILE A 557 5.93 -3.94 -6.63
N GLY A 558 6.17 -4.13 -7.93
CA GLY A 558 7.14 -5.09 -8.43
C GLY A 558 8.40 -4.41 -8.95
N ASP A 559 9.34 -5.23 -9.43
CA ASP A 559 10.62 -4.75 -9.96
C ASP A 559 10.44 -3.99 -11.29
N ASN A 560 9.42 -4.37 -12.06
CA ASN A 560 9.18 -3.92 -13.44
C ASN A 560 7.75 -3.42 -13.70
N GLY A 561 6.95 -3.21 -12.66
CA GLY A 561 5.59 -2.65 -12.76
C GLY A 561 5.00 -2.27 -11.41
N ILE A 562 4.17 -1.24 -11.41
CA ILE A 562 3.40 -0.79 -10.24
C ILE A 562 1.92 -0.78 -10.64
N ALA A 563 1.07 -1.33 -9.78
CA ALA A 563 -0.38 -1.27 -9.94
C ALA A 563 -0.98 -0.55 -8.72
N ASN A 564 -1.88 0.40 -8.97
CA ASN A 564 -2.49 1.24 -7.93
C ASN A 564 -4.01 1.04 -7.92
N VAL A 565 -4.61 1.13 -6.74
CA VAL A 565 -6.06 1.00 -6.59
C VAL A 565 -6.56 1.71 -5.34
N ASP A 566 -7.74 2.29 -5.45
CA ASP A 566 -8.46 2.84 -4.31
C ASP A 566 -9.43 1.81 -3.73
N SER A 567 -9.54 1.80 -2.40
CA SER A 567 -10.63 1.08 -1.72
C SER A 567 -11.94 1.87 -1.84
N PRO A 568 -13.10 1.18 -1.85
CA PRO A 568 -14.39 1.87 -1.91
C PRO A 568 -14.69 2.63 -0.62
N VAL A 569 -15.43 3.73 -0.76
CA VAL A 569 -16.05 4.43 0.37
C VAL A 569 -17.31 3.65 0.79
N PHE A 570 -17.59 3.53 2.08
CA PHE A 570 -18.85 2.98 2.60
C PHE A 570 -19.19 3.56 3.97
N THR A 571 -20.38 3.28 4.50
CA THR A 571 -20.78 3.73 5.82
C THR A 571 -20.84 2.58 6.82
N ILE A 572 -20.24 2.77 8.00
CA ILE A 572 -20.51 1.92 9.17
C ILE A 572 -21.70 2.53 9.89
N LYS A 573 -22.82 1.82 9.93
CA LYS A 573 -24.02 2.24 10.64
C LYS A 573 -23.93 1.96 12.13
N ASN A 574 -24.38 2.93 12.91
CA ASN A 574 -24.71 2.66 14.30
C ASN A 574 -26.02 1.85 14.34
N PRO A 575 -26.04 0.65 14.94
CA PRO A 575 -27.22 -0.20 14.96
C PRO A 575 -28.43 0.46 15.63
N ASP A 576 -29.60 0.31 15.00
CA ASP A 576 -30.89 0.77 15.51
C ASP A 576 -31.50 -0.23 16.51
N LEU A 577 -31.02 -1.48 16.54
CA LEU A 577 -31.36 -2.48 17.56
C LEU A 577 -30.16 -2.75 18.47
N ILE A 578 -30.44 -3.01 19.74
CA ILE A 578 -29.47 -3.38 20.76
C ILE A 578 -29.80 -4.79 21.21
N PHE A 579 -28.96 -5.76 20.84
CA PHE A 579 -29.02 -7.11 21.40
C PHE A 579 -28.13 -7.16 22.64
N THR A 580 -28.70 -7.58 23.77
CA THR A 580 -28.02 -7.76 25.05
C THR A 580 -27.98 -9.24 25.39
N PRO A 581 -26.83 -9.92 25.18
CA PRO A 581 -26.67 -11.31 25.55
C PRO A 581 -26.83 -11.51 27.06
N LYS A 582 -27.56 -12.58 27.42
CA LYS A 582 -27.58 -13.13 28.79
C LYS A 582 -26.64 -14.33 28.90
N THR A 583 -26.46 -15.08 27.82
CA THR A 583 -25.45 -16.14 27.74
C THR A 583 -24.04 -15.54 27.70
N ASP A 584 -23.11 -16.15 28.43
CA ASP A 584 -21.71 -15.73 28.42
C ASP A 584 -21.05 -15.99 27.05
N ILE A 585 -20.20 -15.05 26.62
CA ILE A 585 -19.44 -15.14 25.36
C ILE A 585 -18.62 -16.44 25.29
N TYR A 586 -18.13 -16.93 26.42
CA TYR A 586 -17.43 -18.22 26.52
C TYR A 586 -18.27 -19.20 27.32
N THR A 587 -18.78 -20.23 26.65
CA THR A 587 -19.57 -21.29 27.28
C THR A 587 -18.88 -22.63 27.09
N THR A 588 -18.91 -23.50 28.10
CA THR A 588 -18.41 -24.86 28.01
C THR A 588 -19.55 -25.86 28.19
N ILE A 589 -19.61 -26.85 27.31
CA ILE A 589 -20.57 -27.97 27.39
C ILE A 589 -19.85 -29.32 27.26
N ASN A 590 -20.53 -30.41 27.60
CA ASN A 590 -20.04 -31.76 27.32
C ASN A 590 -20.24 -32.10 25.84
N LYS A 591 -19.29 -32.83 25.26
CA LYS A 591 -19.38 -33.31 23.87
C LYS A 591 -20.61 -34.17 23.67
N GLY A 592 -21.34 -33.93 22.57
CA GLY A 592 -22.60 -34.62 22.27
C GLY A 592 -23.85 -33.95 22.84
N GLN A 593 -23.72 -32.80 23.49
CA GLN A 593 -24.84 -31.99 24.01
C GLN A 593 -25.15 -30.80 23.10
N GLY A 594 -26.40 -30.34 23.11
CA GLY A 594 -26.83 -29.05 22.58
C GLY A 594 -26.83 -27.97 23.67
N THR A 595 -27.06 -26.71 23.29
CA THR A 595 -27.20 -25.59 24.24
C THR A 595 -28.10 -24.49 23.68
N LYS A 596 -28.28 -23.39 24.40
CA LYS A 596 -29.03 -22.22 23.95
C LYS A 596 -28.24 -20.93 24.15
N ILE A 597 -28.42 -19.98 23.24
CA ILE A 597 -28.02 -18.59 23.43
C ILE A 597 -29.27 -17.78 23.77
N GLU A 598 -29.23 -17.14 24.92
CA GLU A 598 -30.32 -16.32 25.47
C GLU A 598 -29.90 -14.85 25.55
N GLY A 599 -30.88 -13.96 25.44
CA GLY A 599 -30.70 -12.52 25.66
C GLY A 599 -31.98 -11.73 25.46
N THR A 600 -31.84 -10.41 25.33
CA THR A 600 -32.95 -9.49 25.03
C THR A 600 -32.57 -8.53 23.92
N VAL A 601 -33.53 -8.15 23.07
CA VAL A 601 -33.36 -7.11 22.04
C VAL A 601 -34.29 -5.93 22.28
N SER A 602 -33.83 -4.71 22.00
CA SER A 602 -34.64 -3.49 22.02
C SER A 602 -34.24 -2.54 20.89
N TYR A 603 -35.11 -1.61 20.52
CA TYR A 603 -34.68 -0.47 19.70
C TYR A 603 -33.79 0.47 20.53
N ALA A 604 -32.78 1.06 19.89
CA ALA A 604 -31.97 2.12 20.46
C ALA A 604 -32.82 3.38 20.73
N ASP A 605 -33.78 3.65 19.84
CA ASP A 605 -34.85 4.63 20.08
C ASP A 605 -35.91 4.06 21.03
N THR A 606 -35.85 4.51 22.28
CA THR A 606 -36.74 4.04 23.36
C THR A 606 -38.20 4.45 23.18
N SER A 607 -38.52 5.31 22.19
CA SER A 607 -39.90 5.64 21.85
C SER A 607 -40.57 4.57 20.98
N LYS A 608 -39.79 3.69 20.33
CA LYS A 608 -40.31 2.60 19.51
C LYS A 608 -40.64 1.38 20.37
N THR A 609 -41.81 0.81 20.14
CA THR A 609 -42.22 -0.44 20.81
C THR A 609 -41.85 -1.64 19.95
N LEU A 610 -41.10 -2.58 20.53
CA LEU A 610 -40.73 -3.84 19.86
C LEU A 610 -41.82 -4.90 20.06
N GLN A 611 -42.17 -5.63 19.00
CA GLN A 611 -42.99 -6.84 19.08
C GLN A 611 -42.12 -8.04 18.69
N ASN A 612 -42.19 -9.13 19.44
CA ASN A 612 -41.32 -10.29 19.19
C ASN A 612 -41.56 -10.88 17.80
N LYS A 613 -42.83 -10.96 17.36
CA LYS A 613 -43.17 -11.48 16.02
C LYS A 613 -42.57 -10.70 14.85
N ASP A 614 -42.13 -9.45 15.08
CA ASP A 614 -41.56 -8.60 14.04
C ASP A 614 -40.03 -8.74 13.97
N MET A 615 -39.43 -9.60 14.80
CA MET A 615 -37.99 -9.81 14.86
C MET A 615 -37.60 -11.20 14.38
N THR A 616 -36.46 -11.29 13.68
CA THR A 616 -35.83 -12.54 13.24
C THR A 616 -34.43 -12.67 13.80
N ILE A 617 -34.10 -13.88 14.25
CA ILE A 617 -32.75 -14.27 14.66
C ILE A 617 -32.00 -14.76 13.42
N HIS A 618 -30.86 -14.15 13.12
CA HIS A 618 -29.93 -14.55 12.09
C HIS A 618 -28.71 -15.19 12.77
N ALA A 619 -28.36 -16.42 12.39
CA ALA A 619 -27.31 -17.17 13.07
C ALA A 619 -26.40 -17.92 12.09
N SER A 620 -25.10 -17.88 12.36
CA SER A 620 -24.07 -18.65 11.66
C SER A 620 -23.27 -19.48 12.66
N VAL A 621 -23.12 -20.79 12.42
CA VAL A 621 -22.35 -21.71 13.28
C VAL A 621 -21.20 -22.31 12.48
N ASN A 622 -19.97 -22.05 12.92
CA ASN A 622 -18.74 -22.48 12.26
C ASN A 622 -18.69 -22.07 10.78
N GLY A 623 -19.24 -20.89 10.46
CA GLY A 623 -19.29 -20.35 9.09
C GLY A 623 -20.42 -20.90 8.22
N ASN A 624 -21.28 -21.79 8.75
CA ASN A 624 -22.49 -22.23 8.06
C ASN A 624 -23.67 -21.38 8.53
N ASP A 625 -24.37 -20.75 7.60
CA ASP A 625 -25.57 -19.97 7.91
C ASP A 625 -26.78 -20.89 8.07
N TYR A 626 -27.59 -20.61 9.09
CA TYR A 626 -28.80 -21.36 9.41
C TYR A 626 -30.05 -20.52 9.11
N THR A 627 -31.17 -21.21 8.90
CA THR A 627 -32.44 -20.57 8.55
C THR A 627 -32.86 -19.54 9.61
N LEU A 628 -33.28 -18.36 9.12
CA LEU A 628 -33.80 -17.27 9.94
C LEU A 628 -34.92 -17.78 10.83
N THR A 629 -34.78 -17.55 12.14
CA THR A 629 -35.77 -18.01 13.11
C THR A 629 -36.60 -16.82 13.58
N PRO A 630 -37.90 -16.72 13.23
CA PRO A 630 -38.77 -15.70 13.80
C PRO A 630 -38.84 -15.83 15.32
N MET A 631 -38.78 -14.71 16.03
CA MET A 631 -39.01 -14.71 17.47
C MET A 631 -40.51 -14.97 17.74
N THR A 632 -40.79 -15.85 18.71
CA THR A 632 -42.17 -16.22 19.05
C THR A 632 -42.82 -15.18 19.96
N ASP A 633 -44.02 -14.73 19.61
CA ASP A 633 -44.79 -13.78 20.43
C ASP A 633 -45.41 -14.41 21.70
N THR A 634 -45.24 -15.72 21.89
CA THR A 634 -45.71 -16.44 23.08
C THR A 634 -44.82 -16.23 24.31
N SER A 635 -43.67 -15.57 24.18
CA SER A 635 -42.83 -15.22 25.32
C SER A 635 -43.51 -14.15 26.18
N THR A 636 -43.49 -14.33 27.50
CA THR A 636 -43.97 -13.32 28.46
C THR A 636 -42.99 -12.15 28.62
N ILE A 637 -41.79 -12.23 28.04
CA ILE A 637 -40.75 -11.21 28.12
C ILE A 637 -40.60 -10.56 26.73
N GLN A 638 -40.88 -9.26 26.66
CA GLN A 638 -40.68 -8.46 25.46
C GLN A 638 -39.19 -8.46 25.06
N GLY A 639 -38.92 -8.66 23.78
CA GLY A 639 -37.58 -8.72 23.22
C GLY A 639 -36.81 -10.00 23.54
N GLN A 640 -37.41 -11.02 24.12
CA GLN A 640 -36.67 -12.23 24.52
C GLN A 640 -36.12 -12.99 23.32
N VAL A 641 -34.79 -13.14 23.28
CA VAL A 641 -34.06 -13.92 22.28
C VAL A 641 -33.72 -15.28 22.88
N ILE A 642 -34.09 -16.36 22.18
CA ILE A 642 -33.69 -17.74 22.51
C ILE A 642 -33.33 -18.44 21.20
N TYR A 643 -32.04 -18.69 20.97
CA TYR A 643 -31.55 -19.47 19.84
C TYR A 643 -31.04 -20.83 20.33
N SER A 644 -31.61 -21.93 19.81
CA SER A 644 -31.24 -23.29 20.24
C SER A 644 -30.21 -23.89 19.29
N LEU A 645 -29.14 -24.43 19.86
CA LEU A 645 -28.04 -25.11 19.17
C LEU A 645 -28.11 -26.61 19.45
N THR A 646 -28.12 -27.40 18.38
CA THR A 646 -28.13 -28.86 18.44
C THR A 646 -26.71 -29.41 18.54
N LYS A 647 -26.56 -30.66 19.00
CA LYS A 647 -25.25 -31.33 19.06
C LYS A 647 -24.64 -31.51 17.66
N GLU A 648 -25.46 -31.63 16.62
CA GLU A 648 -25.04 -31.77 15.23
C GLU A 648 -24.42 -30.49 14.66
N GLN A 649 -24.75 -29.32 15.23
CA GLN A 649 -24.14 -28.04 14.86
C GLN A 649 -22.82 -27.78 15.60
N LEU A 650 -22.60 -28.45 16.74
CA LEU A 650 -21.47 -28.22 17.65
C LEU A 650 -20.39 -29.30 17.48
N ILE A 651 -19.82 -29.37 16.29
CA ILE A 651 -18.91 -30.44 15.86
C ILE A 651 -17.44 -30.24 16.24
N ASN A 652 -17.02 -29.00 16.49
CA ASN A 652 -15.62 -28.66 16.79
C ASN A 652 -15.36 -28.67 18.29
N SER A 653 -14.09 -28.82 18.69
CA SER A 653 -13.68 -28.67 20.10
C SER A 653 -14.00 -27.29 20.66
N THR A 654 -13.93 -26.26 19.82
CA THR A 654 -14.49 -24.92 20.04
C THR A 654 -15.30 -24.54 18.83
N ASN A 655 -16.58 -24.23 19.04
CA ASN A 655 -17.51 -23.80 18.00
C ASN A 655 -17.71 -22.29 18.09
N THR A 656 -17.67 -21.61 16.95
CA THR A 656 -17.93 -20.18 16.85
C THR A 656 -19.36 -19.97 16.36
N VAL A 657 -20.17 -19.26 17.14
CA VAL A 657 -21.55 -18.93 16.81
C VAL A 657 -21.71 -17.42 16.70
N ARG A 658 -22.20 -16.92 15.57
CA ARG A 658 -22.49 -15.49 15.36
C ARG A 658 -24.00 -15.27 15.30
N ILE A 659 -24.50 -14.27 16.02
CA ILE A 659 -25.93 -13.93 16.07
C ILE A 659 -26.14 -12.44 15.92
N TYR A 660 -27.07 -12.04 15.06
CA TYR A 660 -27.70 -10.72 15.09
C TYR A 660 -29.22 -10.85 15.00
N ILE A 661 -29.92 -9.81 15.45
CA ILE A 661 -31.39 -9.72 15.40
C ILE A 661 -31.78 -8.64 14.41
N ALA A 662 -32.73 -8.94 13.53
CA ALA A 662 -33.23 -7.99 12.54
C ALA A 662 -34.74 -7.78 12.67
N ASP A 663 -35.18 -6.58 12.36
CA ASP A 663 -36.58 -6.24 12.17
C ASP A 663 -37.06 -6.79 10.82
N SER A 664 -37.92 -7.80 10.87
CA SER A 664 -38.44 -8.52 9.72
C SER A 664 -39.31 -7.67 8.80
N ALA A 665 -39.86 -6.53 9.27
CA ALA A 665 -40.69 -5.65 8.45
C ALA A 665 -39.86 -4.81 7.47
N THR A 666 -38.63 -4.45 7.85
CA THR A 666 -37.73 -3.66 6.99
C THR A 666 -36.59 -4.50 6.41
N GLY A 667 -36.17 -5.56 7.09
CA GLY A 667 -34.96 -6.36 6.79
C GLY A 667 -33.65 -5.57 6.89
N LYS A 668 -33.73 -4.25 7.12
CA LYS A 668 -32.60 -3.32 7.11
C LYS A 668 -32.22 -2.87 8.51
N ILE A 669 -33.17 -2.78 9.44
CA ILE A 669 -32.88 -2.46 10.84
C ILE A 669 -32.41 -3.75 11.53
N ARG A 670 -31.15 -3.77 12.02
CA ARG A 670 -30.60 -4.89 12.78
C ARG A 670 -29.73 -4.47 13.95
N SER A 671 -29.43 -5.43 14.83
CA SER A 671 -28.47 -5.30 15.92
C SER A 671 -27.04 -5.49 15.44
N ARG A 672 -26.08 -5.25 16.34
CA ARG A 672 -24.70 -5.77 16.16
C ARG A 672 -24.72 -7.28 16.05
N THR A 673 -23.73 -7.80 15.33
CA THR A 673 -23.40 -9.22 15.32
C THR A 673 -22.57 -9.57 16.56
N GLU A 674 -23.12 -10.40 17.43
CA GLU A 674 -22.44 -10.92 18.62
C GLU A 674 -21.84 -12.30 18.35
N THR A 675 -20.62 -12.54 18.82
CA THR A 675 -19.90 -13.82 18.63
C THR A 675 -19.74 -14.56 19.95
N PHE A 676 -20.16 -15.83 19.98
CA PHE A 676 -20.06 -16.74 21.11
C PHE A 676 -19.12 -17.91 20.79
N TYR A 677 -18.34 -18.33 21.78
CA TYR A 677 -17.42 -19.46 21.70
C TYR A 677 -17.92 -20.58 22.61
N ILE A 678 -18.31 -21.70 22.01
CA ILE A 678 -18.86 -22.86 22.72
C ILE A 678 -17.87 -24.00 22.63
N SER A 679 -17.17 -24.25 23.74
CA SER A 679 -16.20 -25.34 23.85
C SER A 679 -16.86 -26.65 24.27
N THR A 680 -16.61 -27.73 23.54
CA THR A 680 -17.07 -29.08 23.87
C THR A 680 -15.96 -29.85 24.56
N LYS A 681 -16.15 -30.26 25.82
CA LYS A 681 -15.20 -31.12 26.55
C LYS A 681 -15.55 -32.59 26.35
N ASP A 682 -14.55 -33.45 26.17
CA ASP A 682 -14.75 -34.91 26.20
C ASP A 682 -15.29 -35.34 27.58
N GLY A 683 -16.24 -36.28 27.59
CA GLY A 683 -16.81 -36.83 28.82
C GLY A 683 -15.83 -37.74 29.58
N GLY A 684 -16.10 -37.99 30.87
CA GLY A 684 -15.26 -38.81 31.75
C GLY A 684 -16.01 -39.94 32.46
N LEU A 685 -15.25 -40.88 33.02
CA LEU A 685 -15.72 -42.03 33.80
C LEU A 685 -15.12 -41.95 35.22
N SER A 686 -15.96 -41.97 36.25
CA SER A 686 -15.51 -41.90 37.64
C SER A 686 -16.43 -42.67 38.61
N ILE A 687 -15.88 -43.01 39.78
CA ILE A 687 -16.69 -43.43 40.93
C ILE A 687 -17.23 -42.16 41.58
N SER A 688 -18.54 -41.91 41.48
CA SER A 688 -19.18 -40.69 41.99
C SER A 688 -19.38 -40.73 43.50
N GLU A 689 -19.73 -41.89 44.05
CA GLU A 689 -19.87 -42.12 45.49
C GLU A 689 -19.28 -43.47 45.88
N TYR A 690 -18.71 -43.55 47.08
CA TYR A 690 -18.18 -44.79 47.67
C TYR A 690 -18.24 -44.69 49.20
N PRO A 691 -18.33 -45.83 49.91
CA PRO A 691 -18.48 -45.81 51.36
C PRO A 691 -17.21 -45.32 52.05
N LYS A 692 -17.26 -44.13 52.66
CA LYS A 692 -16.15 -43.59 53.45
C LYS A 692 -15.96 -44.29 54.80
N ALA A 693 -17.02 -44.93 55.31
CA ALA A 693 -17.04 -45.65 56.58
C ALA A 693 -17.88 -46.95 56.46
N ALA A 694 -17.42 -47.87 55.61
CA ALA A 694 -18.02 -49.19 55.44
C ALA A 694 -17.97 -50.02 56.74
N SER A 695 -19.10 -50.57 57.18
CA SER A 695 -19.15 -51.44 58.37
C SER A 695 -20.08 -52.63 58.19
N PHE A 696 -19.88 -53.67 59.01
CA PHE A 696 -20.70 -54.86 59.08
C PHE A 696 -21.44 -54.93 60.42
N LYS A 697 -22.50 -55.73 60.50
CA LYS A 697 -23.26 -55.89 61.75
C LYS A 697 -22.38 -56.48 62.87
N THR A 698 -22.52 -55.93 64.07
CA THR A 698 -21.91 -56.48 65.28
C THR A 698 -22.48 -57.88 65.58
N VAL A 699 -21.61 -58.82 65.94
CA VAL A 699 -22.00 -60.19 66.32
C VAL A 699 -21.36 -60.57 67.66
N ASN A 700 -22.09 -61.34 68.48
CA ASN A 700 -21.60 -61.77 69.80
C ASN A 700 -20.60 -62.94 69.72
N THR A 701 -20.64 -63.71 68.64
CA THR A 701 -19.73 -64.82 68.37
C THR A 701 -19.69 -65.08 66.86
N THR A 702 -18.56 -65.57 66.35
CA THR A 702 -18.44 -66.04 64.97
C THR A 702 -18.31 -67.57 64.92
N ARG A 703 -18.90 -68.19 63.91
CA ARG A 703 -18.77 -69.63 63.64
C ARG A 703 -18.34 -69.88 62.19
N LYS A 704 -17.86 -71.10 61.94
CA LYS A 704 -17.50 -71.55 60.59
C LYS A 704 -18.65 -71.31 59.61
N ASP A 705 -18.33 -70.69 58.47
CA ASP A 705 -19.24 -70.37 57.36
C ASP A 705 -20.35 -69.36 57.69
N GLN A 706 -20.23 -68.60 58.79
CA GLN A 706 -21.16 -67.51 59.08
C GLN A 706 -20.92 -66.32 58.16
N VAL A 707 -21.96 -65.88 57.45
CA VAL A 707 -21.97 -64.64 56.68
C VAL A 707 -22.60 -63.52 57.51
N ILE A 708 -21.94 -62.39 57.58
CA ILE A 708 -22.31 -61.20 58.35
C ILE A 708 -22.65 -60.11 57.34
N SER A 709 -23.89 -59.62 57.42
CA SER A 709 -24.39 -58.55 56.54
C SER A 709 -23.73 -57.21 56.84
N ARG A 710 -23.71 -56.33 55.84
CA ARG A 710 -23.39 -54.91 55.98
C ARG A 710 -24.28 -54.23 57.03
N SER A 711 -23.74 -53.18 57.64
CA SER A 711 -24.47 -52.23 58.48
C SER A 711 -24.69 -50.95 57.68
N GLY A 712 -25.96 -50.60 57.42
CA GLY A 712 -26.33 -49.47 56.56
C GLY A 712 -26.16 -49.74 55.07
N ASN A 713 -26.48 -48.71 54.28
CA ASN A 713 -26.19 -48.64 52.84
C ASN A 713 -24.76 -48.12 52.64
N TRP A 714 -24.12 -48.51 51.54
CA TRP A 714 -22.72 -48.17 51.29
C TRP A 714 -22.57 -47.07 50.22
N ASP A 715 -23.66 -46.67 49.56
CA ASP A 715 -23.76 -45.53 48.63
C ASP A 715 -22.61 -45.57 47.61
N LEU A 716 -22.59 -46.63 46.80
CA LEU A 716 -21.56 -46.87 45.80
C LEU A 716 -22.14 -46.60 44.41
N SER A 717 -21.64 -45.58 43.71
CA SER A 717 -22.13 -45.22 42.38
C SER A 717 -21.01 -44.89 41.39
N VAL A 718 -21.29 -45.13 40.11
CA VAL A 718 -20.42 -44.81 38.97
C VAL A 718 -21.09 -43.75 38.11
N LEU A 719 -20.38 -42.66 37.81
CA LEU A 719 -20.79 -41.62 36.87
C LEU A 719 -20.06 -41.84 35.54
N ASP A 720 -20.83 -42.07 34.48
CA ASP A 720 -20.33 -42.10 33.11
C ASP A 720 -20.95 -40.95 32.30
N SER A 721 -20.09 -40.07 31.79
CA SER A 721 -20.48 -38.92 30.97
C SER A 721 -19.91 -38.98 29.55
N ARG A 722 -19.37 -40.14 29.14
CA ARG A 722 -18.73 -40.34 27.81
C ARG A 722 -19.72 -40.53 26.67
N GLY A 723 -21.01 -40.69 26.96
CA GLY A 723 -22.10 -40.85 25.99
C GLY A 723 -22.44 -42.30 25.65
N SER A 724 -23.41 -42.49 24.75
CA SER A 724 -24.02 -43.81 24.48
C SER A 724 -23.03 -44.78 23.82
N GLY A 725 -23.11 -46.07 24.20
CA GLY A 725 -22.31 -47.17 23.66
C GLY A 725 -21.05 -47.52 24.46
N ASN A 726 -20.59 -46.64 25.35
CA ASN A 726 -19.38 -46.85 26.15
C ASN A 726 -19.60 -47.87 27.28
N ASN A 727 -18.66 -48.80 27.45
CA ASN A 727 -18.70 -49.81 28.50
C ASN A 727 -17.77 -49.43 29.66
N TRP A 728 -18.07 -49.95 30.85
CA TRP A 728 -17.18 -49.88 32.00
C TRP A 728 -17.34 -51.11 32.90
N LYS A 729 -16.30 -51.40 33.69
CA LYS A 729 -16.36 -52.40 34.76
C LYS A 729 -15.73 -51.89 36.05
N LEU A 730 -16.37 -52.19 37.17
CA LEU A 730 -15.91 -51.88 38.51
C LEU A 730 -15.39 -53.15 39.19
N MET A 731 -14.13 -53.12 39.61
CA MET A 731 -13.47 -54.20 40.35
C MET A 731 -13.26 -53.79 41.81
N ALA A 732 -13.20 -54.77 42.71
CA ALA A 732 -12.76 -54.55 44.08
C ALA A 732 -11.85 -55.67 44.58
N ASN A 733 -10.91 -55.31 45.43
CA ASN A 733 -10.17 -56.23 46.29
C ASN A 733 -10.17 -55.70 47.73
N SER A 734 -9.81 -56.54 48.69
CA SER A 734 -9.64 -56.13 50.08
C SER A 734 -8.31 -56.59 50.67
N THR A 735 -7.84 -55.84 51.66
CA THR A 735 -6.82 -56.34 52.59
C THR A 735 -7.41 -57.38 53.54
N GLN A 736 -6.55 -58.12 54.23
CA GLN A 736 -6.94 -58.91 55.39
C GLN A 736 -7.49 -57.97 56.48
N LEU A 737 -8.56 -58.39 57.17
CA LEU A 737 -9.10 -57.65 58.31
C LEU A 737 -8.29 -57.95 59.56
N GLN A 738 -7.92 -56.92 60.32
CA GLN A 738 -7.03 -57.05 61.47
C GLN A 738 -7.51 -56.22 62.67
N SER A 739 -7.34 -56.77 63.87
CA SER A 739 -7.48 -56.07 65.15
C SER A 739 -6.12 -56.05 65.83
N GLY A 740 -5.37 -54.95 65.70
CA GLY A 740 -3.96 -54.90 66.09
C GLY A 740 -3.13 -55.85 65.21
N SER A 741 -2.46 -56.84 65.81
CA SER A 741 -1.70 -57.88 65.09
C SER A 741 -2.48 -59.18 64.86
N THR A 742 -3.78 -59.19 65.16
CA THR A 742 -4.63 -60.40 65.05
C THR A 742 -5.48 -60.34 63.80
N ASP A 743 -5.31 -61.31 62.90
CA ASP A 743 -6.15 -61.46 61.71
C ASP A 743 -7.56 -61.94 62.07
N PHE A 744 -8.56 -61.38 61.38
CA PHE A 744 -9.90 -61.94 61.35
C PHE A 744 -9.86 -63.31 60.64
N ASN A 745 -10.27 -64.37 61.33
CA ASN A 745 -10.48 -65.70 60.78
C ASN A 745 -11.71 -65.70 59.85
N GLY A 746 -11.48 -65.25 58.63
CA GLY A 746 -12.48 -65.03 57.59
C GLY A 746 -11.98 -64.10 56.50
N SER A 747 -12.87 -63.69 55.62
CA SER A 747 -12.58 -62.81 54.47
C SER A 747 -13.78 -61.97 54.11
N LEU A 748 -13.54 -60.83 53.44
CA LEU A 748 -14.60 -60.17 52.70
C LEU A 748 -14.92 -61.01 51.47
N ILE A 749 -16.21 -61.12 51.17
CA ILE A 749 -16.70 -61.82 49.99
C ILE A 749 -17.60 -60.90 49.18
N PHE A 750 -17.62 -61.08 47.86
CA PHE A 750 -18.68 -60.59 47.02
C PHE A 750 -19.61 -61.74 46.66
N LYS A 751 -20.90 -61.62 47.01
CA LYS A 751 -21.92 -62.65 46.77
C LYS A 751 -22.91 -62.16 45.70
N THR A 752 -23.01 -62.92 44.62
CA THR A 752 -23.95 -62.68 43.52
C THR A 752 -24.65 -63.99 43.13
N GLY A 753 -25.98 -64.02 43.31
CA GLY A 753 -26.75 -65.26 43.22
C GLY A 753 -26.23 -66.34 44.17
N ASN A 754 -25.96 -67.54 43.62
CA ASN A 754 -25.40 -68.67 44.37
C ASN A 754 -23.86 -68.65 44.45
N ASN A 755 -23.20 -67.70 43.79
CA ASN A 755 -21.74 -67.62 43.74
C ASN A 755 -21.21 -66.69 44.83
N SER A 756 -20.05 -67.04 45.39
CA SER A 756 -19.35 -66.26 46.40
C SER A 756 -17.87 -66.22 46.06
N TYR A 757 -17.30 -65.02 45.99
CA TYR A 757 -15.92 -64.76 45.62
C TYR A 757 -15.22 -64.05 46.77
N SER A 758 -14.04 -64.51 47.19
CA SER A 758 -13.23 -63.79 48.18
C SER A 758 -12.71 -62.49 47.56
N LEU A 759 -12.87 -61.36 48.25
CA LEU A 759 -12.22 -60.09 47.91
C LEU A 759 -10.82 -60.01 48.53
N THR A 760 -10.59 -60.73 49.62
CA THR A 760 -9.31 -60.69 50.32
C THR A 760 -8.23 -61.31 49.44
N GLY A 761 -7.29 -60.48 48.99
CA GLY A 761 -6.19 -60.87 48.10
C GLY A 761 -6.58 -61.19 46.65
N ASN A 762 -7.80 -60.90 46.21
CA ASN A 762 -8.24 -61.18 44.83
C ASN A 762 -9.03 -60.00 44.26
N ASP A 763 -8.76 -59.63 43.00
CA ASP A 763 -9.56 -58.66 42.25
C ASP A 763 -10.84 -59.31 41.71
N VAL A 764 -12.00 -58.85 42.19
CA VAL A 764 -13.31 -59.39 41.81
C VAL A 764 -14.13 -58.32 41.12
N GLN A 765 -14.79 -58.70 40.02
CA GLN A 765 -15.73 -57.80 39.34
C GLN A 765 -17.00 -57.62 40.17
N ILE A 766 -17.28 -56.37 40.51
CA ILE A 766 -18.43 -55.98 41.33
C ILE A 766 -19.61 -55.56 40.46
N ALA A 767 -19.33 -54.79 39.40
CA ALA A 767 -20.35 -54.32 38.48
C ALA A 767 -19.80 -54.05 37.09
N THR A 768 -20.70 -54.01 36.11
CA THR A 768 -20.44 -53.57 34.74
C THR A 768 -21.60 -52.73 34.28
N GLY A 769 -21.35 -51.78 33.39
CA GLY A 769 -22.42 -51.02 32.76
C GLY A 769 -22.06 -50.63 31.33
N GLN A 770 -23.12 -50.32 30.58
CA GLN A 770 -23.04 -49.68 29.29
C GLN A 770 -23.90 -48.42 29.35
N THR A 771 -23.31 -47.29 29.00
CA THR A 771 -24.06 -46.03 28.94
C THR A 771 -24.94 -46.06 27.71
N ILE A 772 -26.26 -45.98 27.88
CA ILE A 772 -27.23 -46.01 26.77
C ILE A 772 -27.76 -44.63 26.39
N SER A 773 -27.45 -43.60 27.19
CA SER A 773 -27.84 -42.21 26.97
C SER A 773 -26.65 -41.36 26.51
N ASN A 774 -26.93 -40.24 25.83
CA ASN A 774 -25.93 -39.21 25.56
C ASN A 774 -25.79 -38.20 26.72
N ASP A 775 -26.69 -38.26 27.70
CA ASP A 775 -26.61 -37.49 28.95
C ASP A 775 -25.75 -38.22 29.98
N PRO A 776 -25.12 -37.51 30.94
CA PRO A 776 -24.43 -38.16 32.05
C PRO A 776 -25.35 -39.12 32.80
N VAL A 777 -24.89 -40.36 32.98
CA VAL A 777 -25.63 -41.41 33.68
C VAL A 777 -24.90 -41.80 34.95
N THR A 778 -25.58 -41.67 36.08
CA THR A 778 -25.14 -42.24 37.36
C THR A 778 -25.75 -43.62 37.54
N THR A 779 -24.92 -44.65 37.69
CA THR A 779 -25.34 -46.02 37.99
C THR A 779 -25.08 -46.31 39.47
N ASP A 780 -26.15 -46.51 40.24
CA ASP A 780 -26.11 -46.93 41.64
C ASP A 780 -25.83 -48.44 41.71
N ILE A 781 -24.67 -48.80 42.25
CA ILE A 781 -24.15 -50.18 42.29
C ILE A 781 -24.76 -50.97 43.43
N ASP A 782 -24.89 -50.38 44.63
CA ASP A 782 -25.37 -51.09 45.82
C ASP A 782 -26.89 -51.10 45.95
N SER A 783 -27.63 -50.36 45.12
CA SER A 783 -29.10 -50.42 45.02
C SER A 783 -29.66 -51.85 44.86
N THR A 784 -28.91 -52.74 44.22
CA THR A 784 -29.31 -54.15 44.00
C THR A 784 -28.89 -55.09 45.12
N TRP A 785 -28.08 -54.61 46.07
CA TRP A 785 -27.53 -55.46 47.12
C TRP A 785 -28.52 -55.61 48.28
N THR A 786 -28.75 -56.85 48.68
CA THR A 786 -29.60 -57.23 49.83
C THR A 786 -28.73 -57.60 51.03
N GLY A 787 -29.35 -57.90 52.18
CA GLY A 787 -28.63 -58.39 53.36
C GLY A 787 -27.82 -59.68 53.14
N ASP A 788 -28.03 -60.39 52.02
CA ASP A 788 -27.34 -61.63 51.64
C ASP A 788 -26.77 -61.61 50.20
N SER A 789 -26.55 -60.41 49.63
CA SER A 789 -25.85 -60.23 48.35
C SER A 789 -24.98 -58.97 48.38
N GLY A 790 -24.05 -58.81 47.43
CA GLY A 790 -23.06 -57.73 47.44
C GLY A 790 -21.84 -58.05 48.29
N VAL A 791 -21.14 -57.01 48.78
CA VAL A 791 -19.96 -57.17 49.67
C VAL A 791 -20.37 -57.55 51.09
N LEU A 792 -19.98 -58.73 51.57
CA LEU A 792 -20.34 -59.28 52.88
C LEU A 792 -19.07 -59.75 53.61
N LEU A 793 -19.16 -59.98 54.93
CA LEU A 793 -18.06 -60.55 55.71
C LEU A 793 -18.34 -62.03 56.01
N LYS A 794 -17.46 -62.95 55.59
CA LYS A 794 -17.61 -64.38 55.87
C LYS A 794 -16.57 -64.82 56.91
N SER A 795 -17.04 -65.43 58.00
CA SER A 795 -16.17 -66.03 59.01
C SER A 795 -15.87 -67.50 58.73
N SER A 796 -14.62 -67.90 58.93
CA SER A 796 -14.13 -69.28 58.76
C SER A 796 -14.02 -70.04 60.10
N GLY A 797 -14.30 -69.38 61.23
CA GLY A 797 -14.20 -69.97 62.57
C GLY A 797 -14.51 -68.97 63.68
N THR A 798 -14.07 -69.25 64.91
CA THR A 798 -14.18 -68.32 66.04
C THR A 798 -13.11 -67.23 65.95
N ASN A 799 -13.48 -65.99 66.27
CA ASN A 799 -12.60 -64.82 66.31
C ASN A 799 -12.44 -64.28 67.74
N GLN A 800 -11.32 -63.61 68.04
CA GLN A 800 -11.16 -62.88 69.31
C GLN A 800 -12.08 -61.66 69.32
N ALA A 801 -12.56 -61.26 70.50
CA ALA A 801 -13.37 -60.05 70.65
C ALA A 801 -12.53 -58.80 70.32
N GLY A 802 -13.02 -57.96 69.42
CA GLY A 802 -12.33 -56.74 68.98
C GLY A 802 -12.99 -56.12 67.75
N THR A 803 -12.49 -54.95 67.36
CA THR A 803 -12.84 -54.28 66.11
C THR A 803 -11.78 -54.63 65.08
N TYR A 804 -12.19 -55.17 63.94
CA TYR A 804 -11.30 -55.56 62.86
C TYR A 804 -11.47 -54.60 61.69
N ASP A 805 -10.38 -53.98 61.27
CA ASP A 805 -10.35 -52.99 60.19
C ASP A 805 -9.61 -53.54 58.97
N GLY A 806 -9.96 -53.03 57.81
CA GLY A 806 -9.32 -53.36 56.53
C GLY A 806 -9.69 -52.34 55.46
N THR A 807 -9.03 -52.40 54.31
CA THR A 807 -9.26 -51.51 53.18
C THR A 807 -9.86 -52.27 52.01
N ILE A 808 -10.90 -51.71 51.40
CA ILE A 808 -11.40 -52.16 50.10
C ILE A 808 -10.83 -51.19 49.05
N ASN A 809 -10.11 -51.71 48.06
CA ASN A 809 -9.66 -50.92 46.92
C ASN A 809 -10.64 -51.11 45.77
N TRP A 810 -11.16 -50.00 45.25
CA TRP A 810 -12.04 -49.98 44.09
C TRP A 810 -11.23 -49.58 42.85
N THR A 811 -11.39 -50.30 41.75
CA THR A 811 -10.75 -49.96 40.47
C THR A 811 -11.78 -49.95 39.37
N LEU A 812 -11.97 -48.77 38.76
CA LEU A 812 -12.89 -48.56 37.65
C LEU A 812 -12.11 -48.59 36.35
N TYR A 813 -12.51 -49.46 35.44
CA TYR A 813 -11.88 -49.61 34.12
C TYR A 813 -12.78 -49.05 33.03
N ASP A 814 -12.18 -48.25 32.18
CA ASP A 814 -12.67 -47.96 30.84
C ASP A 814 -12.43 -49.20 29.95
N SER A 815 -13.47 -49.96 29.67
CA SER A 815 -13.36 -51.20 28.90
C SER A 815 -13.69 -50.93 27.42
N ILE A 816 -12.66 -50.88 26.57
CA ILE A 816 -12.76 -50.86 25.09
C ILE A 816 -13.40 -52.15 24.59
#